data_AF-A0A1V8NFL5-F1
#
_entry.id   AF-A0A1V8NFL5-F1
#
_cell.length_a   1.000
_cell.length_b   1.000
_cell.length_c   1.000
_cell.angle_alpha   90.00
_cell.angle_beta   90.00
_cell.angle_gamma   90.00
#
_symmetry.space_group_name_H-M   'P 1'
#
loop_
_entity.id
_entity.type
_entity.pdbx_description
1 polymer ?
#
loop_
_entity_poly.entity_id
_entity_poly.type
_entity_poly.pdbx_seq_one_letter_code
_entity_poly.pdbx_strand_id
1 'polypeptide(L)'
;MLAFSSKISFRILENSRYRLEMTLGQCADEQRLVYLFHHLCACLAMQQKAGGEPNASAIANRLGNRDLRRIISQLLQEEVAWEIKQEQLGKLGKATTGSVVEMLNALNQSLREAYQAHEEPYNRALTPEDVLTVLYKLVDLTPDERKALNLPSTDGLTLLRRALLILQTTGDLENHEMLFQVYRAAVGLNFGDSNEPLDTLEKVDDLVARVVRQTLEYLPERSDRGTNNDISPGKESTVRTLTRKAQREIRRLLTRSGNQVSPIANSDIVVNAYARKYLQPAFVTKLAQTVVANERLTDQFPVYLKRISIKPCGPLPFADRELEGLQQFDGPYPPLLHPVLRQLDQTLLHNAASELPGPGDYELASQEATEIIAEFYVKVPKDYSPAVAPIFRKLASQNSRRIDFSIRSTGVGGTLSHVIKVINSALLSDIPCLKDYFPIGHDIISTQKIIQDDVASPVWAHSLVKLCKKETVAQALQSGSSTKLGVYEEFSFADPIGHGDYCGFDFIISQAQSALHARLQAIRNSGVSPNTYIQHLCQRTERHIALKDAWNRLGGYPFSSLAMIGLIYEQILPPNSGDVLLQRTDPYIYFDACLSITEALLAEGLYRQAYRHLKRLRVLDDFVNQGLNINRPELDNFEIFSGALIIRYLLCLAEYYYLYDTADTSDHYLPPGCPSNVNREGLVLRAWEVLNQAHTHVRIRLGKYVAINEVSQGIFHPHYLLLGKIASLRAKLMLFFPQLVPLDNEHLPTDNTFGRTRIEASIHWGRIYLTEKARLYGAANGEGEVYACYAAMQCWVHLIAAYAEPEDLRSSRQLGNLSPESCLKWARTLRNHALISYADAGRRYYYQIKEKSGLPRDDQDKFGFYLIQKIPAIFEFRGNQQDSSSRHLQGLLALDMSLLAIDPERLPKLSPNHPERTIYLFGSNACYLFFARGLYMLCSNDSEEFSLENSSTEEEISSPEEDIDWRAKLQHSIRLFNMAWGIAEEGCRIRKDKRDRERLFYISRVLNSDDAEEEVSMDIPPEVRSIRDLYPRRITEIADLGKVFAAASMVLCAYTAEPEECISLNNNAEVLLAKLYSAQLLEDSNHLRALIRRQKRYNGHIAGYLEQAKHTILSYRNSDDSDISIETRRNYLIRELFFRLHMS
;
A
#
# COMPACT_ATOMS: atom_id res chain seq x y z
N MET A 1 7.13 18.62 -73.62
CA MET A 1 8.17 18.22 -72.62
C MET A 1 7.58 17.97 -71.24
N LEU A 2 6.43 17.27 -71.13
CA LEU A 2 5.74 17.00 -69.85
C LEU A 2 5.26 15.54 -69.75
N ALA A 3 5.90 14.61 -70.45
CA ALA A 3 5.53 13.18 -70.44
C ALA A 3 6.67 12.23 -70.06
N PHE A 4 7.85 12.74 -69.69
CA PHE A 4 9.02 11.90 -69.35
C PHE A 4 9.47 11.99 -67.88
N SER A 5 8.81 12.80 -67.04
CA SER A 5 9.16 12.96 -65.62
C SER A 5 8.36 12.04 -64.66
N SER A 6 7.15 11.61 -65.03
CA SER A 6 6.27 10.83 -64.13
C SER A 6 6.67 9.35 -63.98
N LYS A 7 7.38 8.76 -64.95
CA LYS A 7 7.82 7.35 -64.89
C LYS A 7 9.06 7.11 -64.04
N ILE A 8 9.84 8.15 -63.72
CA ILE A 8 11.01 8.05 -62.84
C ILE A 8 10.60 8.27 -61.37
N SER A 9 9.69 9.21 -61.09
CA SER A 9 9.18 9.44 -59.74
C SER A 9 8.31 8.29 -59.21
N PHE A 10 7.54 7.60 -60.07
CA PHE A 10 6.75 6.43 -59.65
C PHE A 10 7.63 5.20 -59.36
N ARG A 11 8.72 4.99 -60.13
CA ARG A 11 9.71 3.93 -59.86
C ARG A 11 10.63 4.23 -58.68
N ILE A 12 10.84 5.51 -58.32
CA ILE A 12 11.56 5.90 -57.11
C ILE A 12 10.65 5.80 -55.88
N LEU A 13 9.35 6.10 -56.00
CA LEU A 13 8.35 5.88 -54.94
C LEU A 13 8.04 4.39 -54.74
N GLU A 14 7.95 3.58 -55.80
CA GLU A 14 7.83 2.12 -55.68
C GLU A 14 9.13 1.50 -55.19
N ASN A 15 10.32 1.89 -55.64
CA ASN A 15 11.57 1.36 -55.07
C ASN A 15 11.83 1.87 -53.65
N SER A 16 11.37 3.05 -53.25
CA SER A 16 11.48 3.51 -51.86
C SER A 16 10.44 2.86 -50.98
N ARG A 17 9.24 2.53 -51.48
CA ARG A 17 8.23 1.73 -50.80
C ARG A 17 8.64 0.25 -50.69
N TYR A 18 9.21 -0.34 -51.75
CA TYR A 18 9.80 -1.69 -51.73
C TYR A 18 11.07 -1.74 -50.89
N ARG A 19 11.91 -0.69 -50.92
CA ARG A 19 13.06 -0.58 -50.01
C ARG A 19 12.60 -0.38 -48.58
N LEU A 20 11.58 0.44 -48.31
CA LEU A 20 10.96 0.61 -46.99
C LEU A 20 10.37 -0.71 -46.49
N GLU A 21 9.62 -1.43 -47.31
CA GLU A 21 9.06 -2.76 -47.00
C GLU A 21 10.16 -3.82 -46.80
N MET A 22 11.24 -3.79 -47.59
CA MET A 22 12.41 -4.67 -47.38
C MET A 22 13.25 -4.29 -46.17
N THR A 23 13.43 -3.00 -45.86
CA THR A 23 14.17 -2.54 -44.66
C THR A 23 13.35 -2.73 -43.38
N LEU A 24 12.02 -2.57 -43.45
CA LEU A 24 11.10 -2.88 -42.35
C LEU A 24 11.07 -4.40 -42.08
N GLY A 25 11.01 -5.23 -43.13
CA GLY A 25 11.11 -6.69 -43.02
C GLY A 25 12.45 -7.19 -42.49
N GLN A 26 13.57 -6.52 -42.83
CA GLN A 26 14.90 -6.83 -42.28
C GLN A 26 15.03 -6.47 -40.80
N CYS A 27 14.54 -5.29 -40.39
CA CYS A 27 14.57 -4.85 -39.00
C CYS A 27 13.67 -5.73 -38.09
N ALA A 28 12.49 -6.13 -38.58
CA ALA A 28 11.57 -7.02 -37.87
C ALA A 28 12.13 -8.44 -37.67
N ASP A 29 12.77 -9.00 -38.71
CA ASP A 29 13.47 -10.30 -38.62
C ASP A 29 14.61 -10.24 -37.60
N GLU A 30 15.40 -9.17 -37.57
CA GLU A 30 16.50 -8.99 -36.61
C GLU A 30 16.02 -8.92 -35.16
N GLN A 31 14.93 -8.19 -34.87
CA GLN A 31 14.33 -8.16 -33.53
C GLN A 31 13.90 -9.56 -33.06
N ARG A 32 13.21 -10.31 -33.93
CA ARG A 32 12.76 -11.67 -33.64
C ARG A 32 13.92 -12.60 -33.31
N LEU A 33 15.01 -12.52 -34.09
CA LEU A 33 16.22 -13.31 -33.89
C LEU A 33 16.89 -13.02 -32.54
N VAL A 34 16.97 -11.74 -32.12
CA VAL A 34 17.53 -11.37 -30.82
C VAL A 34 16.78 -12.06 -29.67
N TYR A 35 15.45 -12.01 -29.68
CA TYR A 35 14.63 -12.63 -28.63
C TYR A 35 14.70 -14.16 -28.64
N LEU A 36 14.75 -14.77 -29.83
CA LEU A 36 14.92 -16.20 -30.02
C LEU A 36 16.26 -16.67 -29.44
N PHE A 37 17.37 -16.06 -29.87
CA PHE A 37 18.70 -16.43 -29.40
C PHE A 37 18.90 -16.09 -27.93
N HIS A 38 18.31 -15.00 -27.43
CA HIS A 38 18.35 -14.68 -26.01
C HIS A 38 17.64 -15.75 -25.19
N HIS A 39 16.46 -16.22 -25.61
CA HIS A 39 15.77 -17.31 -24.92
C HIS A 39 16.56 -18.62 -24.96
N LEU A 40 17.11 -18.99 -26.13
CA LEU A 40 17.95 -20.18 -26.27
C LEU A 40 19.18 -20.12 -25.37
N CYS A 41 19.89 -18.99 -25.34
CA CYS A 41 21.15 -18.85 -24.60
C CYS A 41 20.94 -18.62 -23.10
N ALA A 42 20.03 -17.71 -22.72
CA ALA A 42 19.82 -17.29 -21.34
C ALA A 42 18.90 -18.23 -20.55
N CYS A 43 17.88 -18.81 -21.20
CA CYS A 43 16.87 -19.63 -20.52
C CYS A 43 17.19 -21.13 -20.60
N LEU A 44 17.59 -21.62 -21.78
CA LEU A 44 17.72 -23.07 -22.02
C LEU A 44 19.16 -23.59 -21.93
N ALA A 45 20.12 -22.92 -22.60
CA ALA A 45 21.50 -23.40 -22.73
C ALA A 45 22.50 -22.80 -21.73
N MET A 46 22.02 -21.95 -20.81
CA MET A 46 22.88 -21.13 -19.95
C MET A 46 23.89 -21.94 -19.12
N GLN A 47 25.16 -21.54 -19.17
CA GLN A 47 26.21 -22.04 -18.26
C GLN A 47 27.00 -20.87 -17.73
N GLN A 48 27.34 -20.93 -16.43
CA GLN A 48 28.10 -19.90 -15.75
C GLN A 48 29.49 -20.40 -15.36
N LYS A 49 30.46 -19.50 -15.31
CA LYS A 49 31.76 -19.74 -14.67
C LYS A 49 31.60 -19.70 -13.14
N ALA A 50 32.62 -20.12 -12.41
CA ALA A 50 32.63 -20.07 -10.94
C ALA A 50 32.38 -18.65 -10.35
N GLY A 51 32.66 -17.59 -11.11
CA GLY A 51 32.36 -16.20 -10.74
C GLY A 51 30.97 -15.69 -11.13
N GLY A 52 30.07 -16.54 -11.64
CA GLY A 52 28.70 -16.16 -12.03
C GLY A 52 28.53 -15.62 -13.46
N GLU A 53 29.61 -15.27 -14.15
CA GLU A 53 29.55 -14.79 -15.54
C GLU A 53 29.12 -15.88 -16.55
N PRO A 54 28.40 -15.53 -17.63
CA PRO A 54 28.10 -16.46 -18.73
C PRO A 54 29.36 -17.03 -19.38
N ASN A 55 29.41 -18.36 -19.50
CA ASN A 55 30.45 -19.07 -20.24
C ASN A 55 30.06 -19.21 -21.72
N ALA A 56 30.32 -18.17 -22.51
CA ALA A 56 29.93 -18.12 -23.92
C ALA A 56 30.44 -19.30 -24.77
N SER A 57 31.63 -19.84 -24.49
CA SER A 57 32.13 -21.04 -25.17
C SER A 57 31.33 -22.29 -24.85
N ALA A 58 30.94 -22.46 -23.59
CA ALA A 58 30.23 -23.65 -23.16
C ALA A 58 28.75 -23.61 -23.60
N ILE A 59 28.13 -22.42 -23.57
CA ILE A 59 26.79 -22.18 -24.12
C ILE A 59 26.75 -22.45 -25.64
N ALA A 60 27.73 -21.94 -26.40
CA ALA A 60 27.84 -22.19 -27.85
C ALA A 60 28.01 -23.68 -28.17
N ASN A 61 28.83 -24.38 -27.39
CA ASN A 61 29.03 -25.83 -27.54
C ASN A 61 27.75 -26.62 -27.21
N ARG A 62 26.98 -26.24 -26.19
CA ARG A 62 25.68 -26.87 -25.85
C ARG A 62 24.66 -26.75 -26.97
N LEU A 63 24.64 -25.61 -27.66
CA LEU A 63 23.76 -25.36 -28.80
C LEU A 63 24.29 -25.97 -30.11
N GLY A 64 25.46 -26.60 -30.11
CA GLY A 64 26.06 -27.20 -31.31
C GLY A 64 26.57 -26.19 -32.35
N ASN A 65 26.64 -24.89 -32.01
CA ASN A 65 27.03 -23.83 -32.93
C ASN A 65 28.13 -22.94 -32.33
N ARG A 66 29.38 -23.15 -32.77
CA ARG A 66 30.57 -22.46 -32.27
C ARG A 66 30.63 -20.98 -32.64
N ASP A 67 29.96 -20.57 -33.72
CA ASP A 67 29.97 -19.19 -34.21
C ASP A 67 29.20 -18.25 -33.28
N LEU A 68 28.24 -18.78 -32.51
CA LEU A 68 27.49 -18.04 -31.48
C LEU A 68 28.39 -17.53 -30.35
N ARG A 69 29.58 -18.11 -30.13
CA ARG A 69 30.48 -17.75 -29.02
C ARG A 69 30.80 -16.25 -28.96
N ARG A 70 31.01 -15.61 -30.11
CA ARG A 70 31.38 -14.18 -30.19
C ARG A 70 30.21 -13.26 -29.80
N ILE A 71 28.99 -13.75 -29.94
CA ILE A 71 27.76 -12.97 -29.82
C ILE A 71 27.08 -13.22 -28.48
N ILE A 72 27.19 -14.42 -27.91
CA ILE A 72 26.61 -14.78 -26.59
C ILE A 72 27.09 -13.83 -25.49
N SER A 73 28.37 -13.48 -25.46
CA SER A 73 28.91 -12.55 -24.44
C SER A 73 28.25 -11.17 -24.50
N GLN A 74 27.91 -10.66 -25.69
CA GLN A 74 27.28 -9.36 -25.87
C GLN A 74 25.75 -9.43 -25.75
N LEU A 75 25.14 -10.53 -26.18
CA LEU A 75 23.71 -10.81 -26.08
C LEU A 75 23.25 -10.91 -24.61
N LEU A 76 24.09 -11.52 -23.77
CA LEU A 76 23.82 -11.74 -22.34
C LEU A 76 24.37 -10.63 -21.44
N GLN A 77 25.13 -9.67 -21.99
CA GLN A 77 25.55 -8.47 -21.26
C GLN A 77 24.38 -7.49 -21.15
N GLU A 78 24.08 -7.07 -19.91
CA GLU A 78 22.99 -6.14 -19.60
C GLU A 78 23.25 -4.72 -20.14
N GLU A 79 24.51 -4.29 -20.24
CA GLU A 79 24.88 -2.88 -20.54
C GLU A 79 24.93 -2.52 -22.04
N VAL A 80 24.74 -3.49 -22.95
CA VAL A 80 24.85 -3.24 -24.40
C VAL A 80 23.50 -2.80 -24.96
N ALA A 81 23.47 -1.63 -25.60
CA ALA A 81 22.28 -1.06 -26.24
C ALA A 81 21.63 -2.02 -27.26
N TRP A 82 20.30 -2.01 -27.34
CA TRP A 82 19.50 -2.89 -28.18
C TRP A 82 19.91 -2.86 -29.67
N GLU A 83 20.21 -1.67 -30.18
CA GLU A 83 20.63 -1.43 -31.58
C GLU A 83 21.95 -2.13 -31.92
N ILE A 84 22.89 -2.17 -30.97
CA ILE A 84 24.19 -2.85 -31.13
C ILE A 84 23.99 -4.37 -31.13
N LYS A 85 23.02 -4.87 -30.33
CA LYS A 85 22.65 -6.29 -30.33
C LYS A 85 22.07 -6.68 -31.70
N GLN A 86 21.18 -5.87 -32.26
CA GLN A 86 20.59 -6.10 -33.58
C GLN A 86 21.64 -6.11 -34.71
N GLU A 87 22.51 -5.10 -34.79
CA GLU A 87 23.50 -4.97 -35.87
C GLU A 87 24.47 -6.15 -35.95
N GLN A 88 24.85 -6.74 -34.81
CA GLN A 88 25.76 -7.90 -34.76
C GLN A 88 25.03 -9.21 -35.06
N LEU A 89 23.75 -9.33 -34.70
CA LEU A 89 22.93 -10.51 -35.03
C LEU A 89 22.53 -10.54 -36.51
N GLY A 90 22.38 -9.38 -37.16
CA GLY A 90 22.22 -9.26 -38.61
C GLY A 90 23.39 -9.91 -39.39
N LYS A 91 24.57 -10.07 -38.76
CA LYS A 91 25.75 -10.72 -39.37
C LYS A 91 25.71 -12.26 -39.32
N LEU A 92 24.83 -12.86 -38.53
CA LEU A 92 24.73 -14.34 -38.36
C LEU A 92 23.88 -15.05 -39.43
N GLY A 93 23.27 -14.30 -40.37
CA GLY A 93 22.36 -14.87 -41.35
C GLY A 93 20.98 -15.23 -40.76
N LYS A 94 20.00 -15.50 -41.63
CA LYS A 94 18.61 -15.78 -41.21
C LYS A 94 18.51 -17.14 -40.51
N ALA A 95 18.05 -17.17 -39.25
CA ALA A 95 17.73 -18.44 -38.60
C ALA A 95 16.47 -19.06 -39.22
N THR A 96 16.56 -20.31 -39.65
CA THR A 96 15.44 -21.10 -40.19
C THR A 96 14.91 -22.06 -39.13
N THR A 97 13.67 -22.51 -39.28
CA THR A 97 13.10 -23.55 -38.40
C THR A 97 14.00 -24.78 -38.31
N GLY A 98 14.63 -25.18 -39.43
CA GLY A 98 15.61 -26.27 -39.46
C GLY A 98 16.81 -26.02 -38.55
N SER A 99 17.45 -24.85 -38.66
CA SER A 99 18.60 -24.49 -37.81
C SER A 99 18.24 -24.43 -36.32
N VAL A 100 17.03 -23.99 -35.97
CA VAL A 100 16.55 -23.92 -34.58
C VAL A 100 16.28 -25.31 -34.02
N VAL A 101 15.69 -26.21 -34.82
CA VAL A 101 15.47 -27.61 -34.43
C VAL A 101 16.80 -28.34 -34.24
N GLU A 102 17.81 -28.09 -35.09
CA GLU A 102 19.16 -28.62 -34.91
C GLU A 102 19.80 -28.16 -33.59
N MET A 103 19.70 -26.86 -33.27
CA MET A 103 20.20 -26.32 -31.99
C MET A 103 19.47 -26.93 -30.78
N LEU A 104 18.15 -27.13 -30.87
CA LEU A 104 17.37 -27.78 -29.80
C LEU A 104 17.73 -29.26 -29.63
N ASN A 105 17.99 -29.98 -30.73
CA ASN A 105 18.44 -31.37 -30.69
C ASN A 105 19.84 -31.49 -30.06
N ALA A 106 20.78 -30.62 -30.46
CA ALA A 106 22.11 -30.55 -29.86
C ALA A 106 22.05 -30.21 -28.37
N LEU A 107 21.15 -29.30 -27.98
CA LEU A 107 20.92 -28.95 -26.58
C LEU A 107 20.37 -30.14 -25.78
N ASN A 108 19.39 -30.86 -26.34
CA ASN A 108 18.81 -32.04 -25.68
C ASN A 108 19.87 -33.14 -25.48
N GLN A 109 20.72 -33.37 -26.47
CA GLN A 109 21.81 -34.33 -26.38
C GLN A 109 22.86 -33.92 -25.34
N SER A 110 23.34 -32.67 -25.37
CA SER A 110 24.34 -32.18 -24.42
C SER A 110 23.83 -32.16 -22.98
N LEU A 111 22.54 -31.84 -22.77
CA LEU A 111 21.91 -31.96 -21.46
C LEU A 111 21.87 -33.41 -20.99
N ARG A 112 21.48 -34.37 -21.85
CA ARG A 112 21.51 -35.82 -21.52
C ARG A 112 22.89 -36.30 -21.11
N GLU A 113 23.93 -35.88 -21.82
CA GLU A 113 25.33 -36.21 -21.51
C GLU A 113 25.75 -35.60 -20.15
N ALA A 114 25.44 -34.33 -19.90
CA ALA A 114 25.71 -33.66 -18.63
C ALA A 114 24.95 -34.30 -17.44
N TYR A 115 23.74 -34.82 -17.67
CA TYR A 115 23.00 -35.57 -16.65
C TYR A 115 23.66 -36.90 -16.30
N GLN A 116 24.11 -37.65 -17.30
CA GLN A 116 24.84 -38.91 -17.06
C GLN A 116 26.16 -38.64 -16.31
N ALA A 117 26.80 -37.51 -16.60
CA ALA A 117 28.02 -37.05 -15.95
C ALA A 117 27.83 -36.44 -14.53
N HIS A 118 26.59 -36.31 -14.03
CA HIS A 118 26.26 -35.71 -12.73
C HIS A 118 26.54 -34.19 -12.61
N GLU A 119 26.64 -33.49 -13.74
CA GLU A 119 26.97 -32.06 -13.78
C GLU A 119 25.76 -31.13 -13.64
N GLU A 120 24.55 -31.61 -13.95
CA GLU A 120 23.30 -30.82 -13.92
C GLU A 120 22.20 -31.50 -13.08
N PRO A 121 21.32 -30.72 -12.42
CA PRO A 121 20.25 -31.24 -11.58
C PRO A 121 19.11 -31.85 -12.41
N TYR A 122 18.54 -32.96 -11.91
CA TYR A 122 17.54 -33.80 -12.59
C TYR A 122 16.27 -33.08 -13.09
N ASN A 123 16.04 -31.83 -12.68
CA ASN A 123 14.89 -31.01 -13.05
C ASN A 123 15.08 -30.13 -14.30
N ARG A 124 16.29 -30.00 -14.86
CA ARG A 124 16.64 -29.02 -15.92
C ARG A 124 16.53 -29.58 -17.37
N ALA A 125 15.76 -30.65 -17.59
CA ALA A 125 15.61 -31.24 -18.94
C ALA A 125 14.72 -30.39 -19.84
N LEU A 126 15.02 -30.36 -21.15
CA LEU A 126 14.23 -29.65 -22.16
C LEU A 126 12.82 -30.26 -22.24
N THR A 127 11.80 -29.46 -21.95
CA THR A 127 10.40 -29.90 -21.99
C THR A 127 9.75 -29.61 -23.33
N PRO A 128 8.63 -30.29 -23.68
CA PRO A 128 7.86 -29.96 -24.88
C PRO A 128 7.40 -28.50 -24.92
N GLU A 129 7.07 -27.91 -23.77
CA GLU A 129 6.69 -26.50 -23.65
C GLU A 129 7.84 -25.55 -24.00
N ASP A 130 9.08 -25.89 -23.60
CA ASP A 130 10.25 -25.09 -23.92
C ASP A 130 10.51 -25.08 -25.44
N VAL A 131 10.33 -26.23 -26.10
CA VAL A 131 10.42 -26.37 -27.56
C VAL A 131 9.34 -25.52 -28.24
N LEU A 132 8.09 -25.63 -27.79
CA LEU A 132 6.98 -24.84 -28.33
C LEU A 132 7.17 -23.34 -28.15
N THR A 133 7.72 -22.91 -27.01
CA THR A 133 8.00 -21.50 -26.72
C THR A 133 9.07 -20.94 -27.67
N VAL A 134 10.13 -21.71 -27.94
CA VAL A 134 11.18 -21.34 -28.90
C VAL A 134 10.62 -21.23 -30.32
N LEU A 135 9.81 -22.20 -30.75
CA LEU A 135 9.18 -22.19 -32.07
C LEU A 135 8.16 -21.05 -32.19
N TYR A 136 7.41 -20.75 -31.12
CA TYR A 136 6.52 -19.60 -31.09
C TYR A 136 7.27 -18.28 -31.26
N LYS A 137 8.41 -18.10 -30.57
CA LYS A 137 9.26 -16.90 -30.73
C LYS A 137 9.83 -16.74 -32.14
N LEU A 138 9.96 -17.83 -32.90
CA LEU A 138 10.38 -17.80 -34.30
C LEU A 138 9.24 -17.37 -35.25
N VAL A 139 7.97 -17.52 -34.85
CA VAL A 139 6.80 -17.30 -35.71
C VAL A 139 5.94 -16.10 -35.27
N ASP A 140 6.13 -15.57 -34.07
CA ASP A 140 5.36 -14.43 -33.57
C ASP A 140 5.55 -13.18 -34.45
N LEU A 141 4.43 -12.49 -34.70
CA LEU A 141 4.36 -11.32 -35.57
C LEU A 141 4.77 -10.07 -34.81
N THR A 142 5.69 -9.30 -35.38
CA THR A 142 6.12 -8.01 -34.82
C THR A 142 5.01 -6.97 -34.91
N PRO A 143 5.09 -5.87 -34.13
CA PRO A 143 4.10 -4.79 -34.20
C PRO A 143 3.96 -4.19 -35.61
N ASP A 144 5.07 -4.02 -36.33
CA ASP A 144 5.09 -3.47 -37.68
C ASP A 144 4.46 -4.44 -38.70
N GLU A 145 4.69 -5.74 -38.56
CA GLU A 145 4.03 -6.78 -39.37
C GLU A 145 2.52 -6.80 -39.13
N ARG A 146 2.08 -6.70 -37.86
CA ARG A 146 0.64 -6.65 -37.52
C ARG A 146 -0.02 -5.41 -38.11
N LYS A 147 0.64 -4.24 -38.04
CA LYS A 147 0.16 -2.99 -38.67
C LYS A 147 0.10 -3.11 -40.19
N ALA A 148 1.13 -3.67 -40.83
CA ALA A 148 1.14 -3.91 -42.28
C ALA A 148 0.03 -4.87 -42.73
N LEU A 149 -0.32 -5.84 -41.88
CA LEU A 149 -1.35 -6.84 -42.11
C LEU A 149 -2.77 -6.40 -41.66
N ASN A 150 -2.92 -5.17 -41.12
CA ASN A 150 -4.17 -4.67 -40.52
C ASN A 150 -4.79 -5.65 -39.50
N LEU A 151 -3.96 -6.29 -38.68
CA LEU A 151 -4.39 -7.23 -37.64
C LEU A 151 -4.61 -6.50 -36.31
N PRO A 152 -5.73 -6.75 -35.59
CA PRO A 152 -5.94 -6.17 -34.27
C PRO A 152 -4.90 -6.69 -33.27
N SER A 153 -4.48 -5.83 -32.35
CA SER A 153 -3.39 -6.05 -31.39
C SER A 153 -3.73 -7.00 -30.25
N THR A 154 -5.02 -7.14 -29.91
CA THR A 154 -5.55 -7.89 -28.76
C THR A 154 -5.47 -9.42 -28.89
N ASP A 155 -4.93 -9.92 -29.99
CA ASP A 155 -5.30 -11.23 -30.49
C ASP A 155 -4.09 -12.10 -30.81
N GLY A 156 -3.05 -12.14 -29.97
CA GLY A 156 -1.96 -13.12 -30.14
C GLY A 156 -2.47 -14.58 -30.14
N LEU A 157 -3.45 -14.86 -29.27
CA LEU A 157 -4.17 -16.14 -29.23
C LEU A 157 -5.14 -16.33 -30.42
N THR A 158 -5.72 -15.25 -30.92
CA THR A 158 -6.64 -15.30 -32.07
C THR A 158 -5.90 -15.23 -33.42
N LEU A 159 -4.64 -14.80 -33.41
CA LEU A 159 -3.67 -14.90 -34.49
C LEU A 159 -3.04 -16.28 -34.53
N LEU A 160 -2.76 -16.89 -33.38
CA LEU A 160 -2.53 -18.33 -33.31
C LEU A 160 -3.76 -19.09 -33.85
N ARG A 161 -4.97 -18.66 -33.47
CA ARG A 161 -6.26 -19.18 -33.99
C ARG A 161 -6.41 -18.93 -35.49
N ARG A 162 -5.97 -17.78 -36.03
CA ARG A 162 -5.99 -17.47 -37.47
C ARG A 162 -4.89 -18.17 -38.26
N ALA A 163 -3.70 -18.34 -37.72
CA ALA A 163 -2.64 -19.17 -38.30
C ALA A 163 -3.07 -20.64 -38.34
N LEU A 164 -3.78 -21.11 -37.31
CA LEU A 164 -4.48 -22.39 -37.30
C LEU A 164 -5.67 -22.45 -38.27
N LEU A 165 -6.41 -21.36 -38.50
CA LEU A 165 -7.44 -21.26 -39.55
C LEU A 165 -6.81 -21.20 -40.97
N ILE A 166 -5.62 -20.64 -41.15
CA ILE A 166 -4.89 -20.63 -42.43
C ILE A 166 -4.29 -22.01 -42.72
N LEU A 167 -3.89 -22.74 -41.68
CA LEU A 167 -3.63 -24.18 -41.77
C LEU A 167 -4.88 -24.98 -42.22
N GLN A 168 -6.11 -24.44 -42.07
CA GLN A 168 -7.32 -25.04 -42.68
C GLN A 168 -7.45 -24.78 -44.18
N THR A 169 -6.94 -23.65 -44.69
CA THR A 169 -7.02 -23.33 -46.12
C THR A 169 -5.87 -23.95 -46.92
N THR A 170 -4.84 -24.43 -46.23
CA THR A 170 -3.70 -25.17 -46.80
C THR A 170 -3.78 -26.66 -46.45
N GLY A 171 -4.82 -27.33 -46.96
CA GLY A 171 -4.87 -28.77 -47.25
C GLY A 171 -4.82 -29.75 -46.07
N ASP A 172 -5.95 -30.42 -45.84
CA ASP A 172 -6.12 -31.71 -45.14
C ASP A 172 -6.27 -31.73 -43.60
N LEU A 173 -7.25 -31.01 -43.05
CA LEU A 173 -7.93 -31.38 -41.79
C LEU A 173 -9.45 -31.10 -41.90
N GLU A 174 -10.26 -32.15 -42.02
CA GLU A 174 -11.60 -32.14 -42.65
C GLU A 174 -12.80 -31.59 -41.84
N ASN A 175 -12.69 -31.02 -40.63
CA ASN A 175 -13.91 -30.55 -39.94
C ASN A 175 -13.72 -29.41 -38.91
N HIS A 176 -14.68 -28.48 -38.88
CA HIS A 176 -14.80 -27.40 -37.88
C HIS A 176 -14.86 -27.94 -36.44
N GLU A 177 -15.50 -29.09 -36.24
CA GLU A 177 -15.53 -29.80 -34.96
C GLU A 177 -14.15 -30.32 -34.55
N MET A 178 -13.31 -30.75 -35.50
CA MET A 178 -11.97 -31.26 -35.19
C MET A 178 -11.06 -30.12 -34.72
N LEU A 179 -11.20 -28.91 -35.27
CA LEU A 179 -10.50 -27.74 -34.72
C LEU A 179 -11.01 -27.30 -33.36
N PHE A 180 -12.32 -27.38 -33.10
CA PHE A 180 -12.87 -27.17 -31.77
C PHE A 180 -12.40 -28.25 -30.79
N GLN A 181 -12.25 -29.50 -31.23
CA GLN A 181 -11.66 -30.61 -30.46
C GLN A 181 -10.17 -30.45 -30.26
N VAL A 182 -9.41 -29.92 -31.23
CA VAL A 182 -7.98 -29.59 -31.09
C VAL A 182 -7.80 -28.38 -30.19
N TYR A 183 -8.66 -27.37 -30.24
CA TYR A 183 -8.64 -26.24 -29.31
C TYR A 183 -9.06 -26.67 -27.91
N ARG A 184 -10.07 -27.54 -27.81
CA ARG A 184 -10.39 -28.23 -26.56
C ARG A 184 -9.19 -29.02 -26.10
N ALA A 185 -8.58 -29.88 -26.91
CA ALA A 185 -7.41 -30.69 -26.55
C ALA A 185 -6.17 -29.85 -26.17
N ALA A 186 -5.92 -28.74 -26.87
CA ALA A 186 -4.82 -27.80 -26.60
C ALA A 186 -5.03 -27.02 -25.29
N VAL A 187 -6.28 -26.79 -24.90
CA VAL A 187 -6.66 -26.25 -23.58
C VAL A 187 -6.95 -27.39 -22.58
N GLY A 188 -6.80 -28.66 -22.99
CA GLY A 188 -7.09 -29.86 -22.21
C GLY A 188 -8.57 -30.01 -21.78
N LEU A 189 -9.52 -29.69 -22.65
CA LEU A 189 -10.97 -29.56 -22.45
C LEU A 189 -11.80 -30.63 -23.16
N ASN A 190 -11.18 -31.63 -23.79
CA ASN A 190 -11.93 -32.73 -24.40
C ASN A 190 -12.16 -33.83 -23.36
N PHE A 191 -13.15 -33.63 -22.49
CA PHE A 191 -13.60 -34.67 -21.54
C PHE A 191 -14.57 -35.68 -22.19
N GLY A 192 -15.01 -35.41 -23.42
CA GLY A 192 -16.00 -36.23 -24.14
C GLY A 192 -15.43 -37.42 -24.92
N ASP A 193 -14.11 -37.64 -24.93
CA ASP A 193 -13.53 -38.78 -25.65
C ASP A 193 -13.95 -40.12 -25.01
N SER A 194 -14.33 -41.06 -25.88
CA SER A 194 -14.77 -42.42 -25.59
C SER A 194 -13.64 -43.32 -25.07
N ASN A 195 -13.00 -42.91 -23.99
CA ASN A 195 -12.08 -43.74 -23.22
C ASN A 195 -12.89 -44.67 -22.31
N GLU A 196 -12.40 -45.89 -22.08
CA GLU A 196 -13.07 -46.84 -21.18
C GLU A 196 -13.35 -46.18 -19.82
N PRO A 197 -14.59 -46.25 -19.31
CA PRO A 197 -14.94 -45.64 -18.04
C PRO A 197 -14.13 -46.29 -16.91
N LEU A 198 -13.67 -45.47 -15.97
CA LEU A 198 -12.94 -45.93 -14.79
C LEU A 198 -13.93 -46.44 -13.76
N ASP A 199 -14.17 -47.76 -13.77
CA ASP A 199 -15.17 -48.38 -12.90
C ASP A 199 -14.68 -48.58 -11.45
N THR A 200 -13.37 -48.53 -11.19
CA THR A 200 -12.77 -48.75 -9.86
C THR A 200 -11.63 -47.78 -9.58
N LEU A 201 -11.37 -47.49 -8.31
CA LEU A 201 -10.22 -46.67 -7.89
C LEU A 201 -8.86 -47.29 -8.25
N GLU A 202 -8.76 -48.61 -8.34
CA GLU A 202 -7.53 -49.28 -8.78
C GLU A 202 -7.20 -48.92 -10.24
N LYS A 203 -8.21 -48.92 -11.12
CA LYS A 203 -8.04 -48.47 -12.51
C LYS A 203 -7.62 -47.00 -12.59
N VAL A 204 -8.10 -46.15 -11.67
CA VAL A 204 -7.68 -44.75 -11.56
C VAL A 204 -6.21 -44.66 -11.15
N ASP A 205 -5.81 -45.38 -10.11
CA ASP A 205 -4.43 -45.40 -9.60
C ASP A 205 -3.44 -45.93 -10.66
N ASP A 206 -3.83 -46.93 -11.44
CA ASP A 206 -3.07 -47.47 -12.56
C ASP A 206 -2.94 -46.48 -13.72
N LEU A 207 -4.01 -45.75 -14.04
CA LEU A 207 -3.97 -44.67 -15.03
C LEU A 207 -3.01 -43.56 -14.59
N VAL A 208 -3.07 -43.13 -13.33
CA VAL A 208 -2.15 -42.12 -12.78
C VAL A 208 -0.71 -42.60 -12.87
N ALA A 209 -0.42 -43.85 -12.51
CA ALA A 209 0.93 -44.41 -12.60
C ALA A 209 1.46 -44.41 -14.05
N ARG A 210 0.61 -44.79 -15.02
CA ARG A 210 0.96 -44.73 -16.45
C ARG A 210 1.22 -43.30 -16.93
N VAL A 211 0.33 -42.37 -16.63
CA VAL A 211 0.41 -40.97 -17.07
C VAL A 211 1.63 -40.27 -16.47
N VAL A 212 1.91 -40.47 -15.18
CA VAL A 212 3.10 -39.89 -14.53
C VAL A 212 4.38 -40.44 -15.16
N ARG A 213 4.43 -41.75 -15.44
CA ARG A 213 5.59 -42.36 -16.11
C ARG A 213 5.78 -41.78 -17.52
N GLN A 214 4.70 -41.66 -18.31
CA GLN A 214 4.71 -41.05 -19.65
C GLN A 214 5.18 -39.58 -19.62
N THR A 215 4.62 -38.78 -18.72
CA THR A 215 4.98 -37.36 -18.53
C THR A 215 6.44 -37.17 -18.11
N LEU A 216 7.12 -38.23 -17.66
CA LEU A 216 8.51 -38.21 -17.21
C LEU A 216 9.44 -39.02 -18.12
N GLU A 217 8.96 -39.48 -19.28
CA GLU A 217 9.72 -40.34 -20.21
C GLU A 217 11.01 -39.67 -20.71
N TYR A 218 10.97 -38.36 -20.98
CA TYR A 218 12.13 -37.60 -21.47
C TYR A 218 13.29 -37.53 -20.47
N LEU A 219 13.06 -37.84 -19.18
CA LEU A 219 14.12 -37.81 -18.18
C LEU A 219 15.04 -39.03 -18.35
N PRO A 220 16.37 -38.86 -18.26
CA PRO A 220 17.32 -39.95 -18.41
C PRO A 220 17.26 -40.94 -17.24
N GLU A 221 17.55 -42.22 -17.51
CA GLU A 221 17.64 -43.25 -16.47
C GLU A 221 18.87 -43.00 -15.58
N ARG A 222 18.63 -42.88 -14.27
CA ARG A 222 19.69 -42.75 -13.27
C ARG A 222 19.55 -43.91 -12.27
N SER A 223 20.60 -44.71 -12.12
CA SER A 223 20.64 -45.77 -11.10
C SER A 223 20.82 -45.14 -9.72
N ASP A 224 20.02 -45.54 -8.74
CA ASP A 224 20.23 -45.20 -7.32
C ASP A 224 21.53 -45.85 -6.81
N ARG A 225 22.68 -45.27 -7.12
CA ARG A 225 23.96 -45.63 -6.49
C ARG A 225 24.67 -44.36 -6.06
N GLY A 226 24.65 -44.10 -4.75
CA GLY A 226 25.42 -43.05 -4.11
C GLY A 226 26.21 -43.60 -2.93
N THR A 227 27.53 -43.58 -3.05
CA THR A 227 28.44 -43.50 -1.92
C THR A 227 28.36 -42.08 -1.33
N ASN A 228 28.05 -42.01 -0.03
CA ASN A 228 28.07 -40.85 0.89
C ASN A 228 27.26 -39.57 0.54
N ASN A 229 26.14 -39.42 1.28
CA ASN A 229 25.51 -38.20 1.83
C ASN A 229 24.72 -37.18 0.98
N ASP A 230 24.63 -37.27 -0.35
CA ASP A 230 23.60 -36.50 -1.09
C ASP A 230 22.88 -37.42 -2.09
N ILE A 231 21.79 -38.06 -1.63
CA ILE A 231 20.92 -38.90 -2.46
C ILE A 231 20.03 -37.97 -3.30
N SER A 232 20.49 -37.58 -4.48
CA SER A 232 19.61 -37.01 -5.50
C SER A 232 18.73 -38.13 -6.08
N PRO A 233 17.39 -38.03 -6.02
CA PRO A 233 16.47 -39.10 -6.42
C PRO A 233 16.61 -39.46 -7.91
N GLY A 234 16.75 -40.75 -8.24
CA GLY A 234 16.72 -41.26 -9.62
C GLY A 234 15.31 -41.25 -10.24
N LYS A 235 15.21 -41.53 -11.55
CA LYS A 235 13.94 -41.48 -12.32
C LYS A 235 12.81 -42.26 -11.69
N GLU A 236 13.06 -43.51 -11.33
CA GLU A 236 12.06 -44.39 -10.71
C GLU A 236 11.59 -43.87 -9.34
N SER A 237 12.49 -43.30 -8.53
CA SER A 237 12.11 -42.73 -7.23
C SER A 237 11.24 -41.48 -7.38
N THR A 238 11.53 -40.64 -8.38
CA THR A 238 10.76 -39.43 -8.72
C THR A 238 9.38 -39.81 -9.26
N VAL A 239 9.31 -40.79 -10.19
CA VAL A 239 8.04 -41.35 -10.70
C VAL A 239 7.19 -41.86 -9.54
N ARG A 240 7.73 -42.71 -8.66
CA ARG A 240 6.99 -43.23 -7.50
C ARG A 240 6.48 -42.12 -6.58
N THR A 241 7.30 -41.11 -6.33
CA THR A 241 6.93 -39.99 -5.44
C THR A 241 5.81 -39.14 -6.04
N LEU A 242 5.92 -38.79 -7.32
CA LEU A 242 4.92 -37.99 -8.03
C LEU A 242 3.62 -38.78 -8.27
N THR A 243 3.69 -40.08 -8.56
CA THR A 243 2.51 -40.96 -8.62
C THR A 243 1.75 -40.93 -7.29
N ARG A 244 2.44 -41.12 -6.15
CA ARG A 244 1.80 -41.04 -4.82
C ARG A 244 1.18 -39.67 -4.55
N LYS A 245 1.83 -38.58 -4.98
CA LYS A 245 1.27 -37.22 -4.84
C LYS A 245 0.02 -37.01 -5.69
N ALA A 246 0.04 -37.42 -6.96
CA ALA A 246 -1.12 -37.33 -7.85
C ALA A 246 -2.30 -38.17 -7.35
N GLN A 247 -2.05 -39.41 -6.92
CA GLN A 247 -3.06 -40.26 -6.26
C GLN A 247 -3.63 -39.61 -5.00
N ARG A 248 -2.78 -38.98 -4.18
CA ARG A 248 -3.21 -38.24 -2.99
C ARG A 248 -4.11 -37.05 -3.32
N GLU A 249 -3.78 -36.26 -4.35
CA GLU A 249 -4.62 -35.13 -4.74
C GLU A 249 -5.96 -35.59 -5.32
N ILE A 250 -6.02 -36.68 -6.10
CA ILE A 250 -7.29 -37.29 -6.54
C ILE A 250 -8.13 -37.71 -5.33
N ARG A 251 -7.53 -38.42 -4.37
CA ARG A 251 -8.22 -38.85 -3.14
C ARG A 251 -8.67 -37.66 -2.28
N ARG A 252 -7.89 -36.57 -2.27
CA ARG A 252 -8.24 -35.32 -1.58
C ARG A 252 -9.45 -34.66 -2.24
N LEU A 253 -9.51 -34.65 -3.57
CA LEU A 253 -10.67 -34.15 -4.30
C LEU A 253 -11.92 -35.00 -4.00
N LEU A 254 -11.78 -36.33 -4.00
CA LEU A 254 -12.86 -37.24 -3.60
C LEU A 254 -13.39 -36.94 -2.18
N THR A 255 -12.48 -36.78 -1.22
CA THR A 255 -12.84 -36.50 0.19
C THR A 255 -13.58 -35.17 0.33
N ARG A 256 -13.13 -34.13 -0.39
CA ARG A 256 -13.70 -32.77 -0.32
C ARG A 256 -15.05 -32.62 -1.02
N SER A 257 -15.42 -33.57 -1.88
CA SER A 257 -16.75 -33.59 -2.52
C SER A 257 -17.90 -33.88 -1.54
N GLY A 258 -17.62 -34.17 -0.26
CA GLY A 258 -18.62 -34.43 0.77
C GLY A 258 -19.24 -35.83 0.70
N ASN A 259 -18.91 -36.63 -0.31
CA ASN A 259 -19.48 -37.97 -0.52
C ASN A 259 -18.90 -39.08 0.36
N GLN A 260 -18.10 -38.74 1.38
CA GLN A 260 -17.74 -39.65 2.47
C GLN A 260 -18.73 -39.53 3.63
N VAL A 261 -20.04 -39.53 3.36
CA VAL A 261 -21.04 -39.59 4.42
C VAL A 261 -21.17 -41.04 4.91
N SER A 262 -20.64 -41.24 6.13
CA SER A 262 -20.90 -42.34 7.07
C SER A 262 -20.16 -43.68 6.83
N PRO A 263 -19.63 -44.33 7.90
CA PRO A 263 -19.16 -45.71 7.87
C PRO A 263 -20.36 -46.66 7.80
N ILE A 264 -21.12 -46.59 6.71
CA ILE A 264 -22.12 -47.61 6.37
C ILE A 264 -21.37 -48.69 5.61
N ALA A 265 -21.55 -49.94 6.02
CA ALA A 265 -20.97 -51.12 5.40
C ALA A 265 -21.35 -51.22 3.91
N ASN A 266 -20.57 -50.56 3.04
CA ASN A 266 -20.43 -50.69 1.57
C ASN A 266 -19.75 -49.43 0.97
N SER A 267 -18.63 -48.97 1.57
CA SER A 267 -17.88 -47.80 1.10
C SER A 267 -17.42 -47.92 -0.36
N ASP A 268 -17.05 -49.12 -0.79
CA ASP A 268 -16.45 -49.33 -2.10
C ASP A 268 -17.46 -49.20 -3.24
N ILE A 269 -18.74 -49.53 -3.01
CA ILE A 269 -19.80 -49.41 -4.02
C ILE A 269 -20.11 -47.93 -4.30
N VAL A 270 -20.21 -47.11 -3.26
CA VAL A 270 -20.48 -45.67 -3.39
C VAL A 270 -19.29 -44.93 -4.00
N VAL A 271 -18.07 -45.29 -3.58
CA VAL A 271 -16.83 -44.70 -4.10
C VAL A 271 -16.57 -45.09 -5.55
N ASN A 272 -16.83 -46.35 -5.94
CA ASN A 272 -16.70 -46.81 -7.33
C ASN A 272 -17.80 -46.23 -8.23
N ALA A 273 -19.03 -46.04 -7.73
CA ALA A 273 -20.08 -45.33 -8.46
C ALA A 273 -19.71 -43.84 -8.70
N TYR A 274 -19.07 -43.19 -7.73
CA TYR A 274 -18.56 -41.83 -7.89
C TYR A 274 -17.39 -41.76 -8.87
N ALA A 275 -16.41 -42.67 -8.76
CA ALA A 275 -15.28 -42.76 -9.70
C ALA A 275 -15.78 -42.92 -11.15
N ARG A 276 -16.77 -43.79 -11.35
CA ARG A 276 -17.39 -44.04 -12.65
C ARG A 276 -18.14 -42.82 -13.22
N LYS A 277 -18.76 -42.00 -12.36
CA LYS A 277 -19.56 -40.84 -12.77
C LYS A 277 -18.72 -39.56 -12.95
N TYR A 278 -17.67 -39.37 -12.17
CA TYR A 278 -16.99 -38.07 -12.04
C TYR A 278 -15.46 -38.09 -12.28
N LEU A 279 -14.78 -39.24 -12.20
CA LEU A 279 -13.35 -39.36 -12.52
C LEU A 279 -13.17 -39.90 -13.94
N GLN A 280 -13.52 -39.10 -14.95
CA GLN A 280 -13.29 -39.48 -16.34
C GLN A 280 -11.78 -39.63 -16.64
N PRO A 281 -11.36 -40.57 -17.50
CA PRO A 281 -9.95 -40.79 -17.83
C PRO A 281 -9.19 -39.52 -18.25
N ALA A 282 -9.82 -38.64 -19.04
CA ALA A 282 -9.24 -37.37 -19.48
C ALA A 282 -8.97 -36.42 -18.30
N PHE A 283 -9.89 -36.35 -17.34
CA PHE A 283 -9.73 -35.55 -16.12
C PHE A 283 -8.57 -36.07 -15.26
N VAL A 284 -8.52 -37.38 -15.02
CA VAL A 284 -7.43 -38.01 -14.25
C VAL A 284 -6.07 -37.80 -14.91
N THR A 285 -6.01 -37.92 -16.24
CA THR A 285 -4.79 -37.69 -17.03
C THR A 285 -4.30 -36.25 -16.90
N LYS A 286 -5.18 -35.27 -17.12
CA LYS A 286 -4.83 -33.85 -17.02
C LYS A 286 -4.39 -33.49 -15.60
N LEU A 287 -5.10 -33.97 -14.58
CA LEU A 287 -4.76 -33.70 -13.18
C LEU A 287 -3.39 -34.27 -12.82
N ALA A 288 -3.08 -35.50 -13.25
CA ALA A 288 -1.77 -36.10 -13.02
C ALA A 288 -0.64 -35.30 -13.71
N GLN A 289 -0.87 -34.84 -14.95
CA GLN A 289 0.08 -33.97 -15.67
C GLN A 289 0.30 -32.63 -14.96
N THR A 290 -0.77 -31.96 -14.53
CA THR A 290 -0.70 -30.70 -13.80
C THR A 290 0.03 -30.83 -12.46
N VAL A 291 -0.21 -31.91 -11.70
CA VAL A 291 0.52 -32.17 -10.45
C VAL A 291 2.02 -32.34 -10.72
N VAL A 292 2.39 -33.08 -11.76
CA VAL A 292 3.80 -33.24 -12.15
C VAL A 292 4.43 -31.90 -12.55
N ALA A 293 3.75 -31.11 -13.38
CA ALA A 293 4.25 -29.80 -13.83
C ALA A 293 4.45 -28.82 -12.66
N ASN A 294 3.46 -28.70 -11.78
CA ASN A 294 3.52 -27.81 -10.61
C ASN A 294 4.61 -28.23 -9.62
N GLU A 295 4.79 -29.53 -9.39
CA GLU A 295 5.86 -30.03 -8.53
C GLU A 295 7.25 -29.74 -9.10
N ARG A 296 7.46 -29.92 -10.41
CA ARG A 296 8.74 -29.56 -11.04
C ARG A 296 9.03 -28.06 -10.99
N LEU A 297 8.02 -27.23 -11.19
CA LEU A 297 8.16 -25.78 -11.08
C LEU A 297 8.51 -25.38 -9.64
N THR A 298 7.84 -25.98 -8.65
CA THR A 298 8.11 -25.70 -7.23
C THR A 298 9.43 -26.30 -6.72
N ASP A 299 9.98 -27.33 -7.37
CA ASP A 299 11.34 -27.80 -7.11
C ASP A 299 12.40 -26.78 -7.56
N GLN A 300 12.14 -26.02 -8.63
CA GLN A 300 13.02 -24.94 -9.10
C GLN A 300 12.79 -23.65 -8.29
N PHE A 301 11.53 -23.29 -8.05
CA PHE A 301 11.11 -22.12 -7.30
C PHE A 301 10.29 -22.55 -6.08
N PRO A 302 10.93 -22.87 -4.94
CA PRO A 302 10.26 -23.44 -3.77
C PRO A 302 9.50 -22.39 -2.95
N VAL A 303 8.57 -21.68 -3.60
CA VAL A 303 7.66 -20.68 -3.06
C VAL A 303 6.25 -21.28 -3.01
N TYR A 304 5.60 -21.19 -1.86
CA TYR A 304 4.31 -21.83 -1.64
C TYR A 304 3.33 -20.90 -0.95
N LEU A 305 2.07 -20.91 -1.38
CA LEU A 305 0.96 -20.21 -0.72
C LEU A 305 0.35 -21.11 0.36
N LYS A 306 0.38 -20.65 1.62
CA LYS A 306 -0.09 -21.39 2.80
C LYS A 306 -1.54 -21.09 3.12
N ARG A 307 -1.93 -19.81 3.13
CA ARG A 307 -3.27 -19.35 3.53
C ARG A 307 -3.58 -18.01 2.88
N ILE A 308 -4.84 -17.82 2.51
CA ILE A 308 -5.42 -16.50 2.22
C ILE A 308 -6.48 -16.24 3.29
N SER A 309 -6.44 -15.05 3.90
CA SER A 309 -7.50 -14.55 4.79
C SER A 309 -8.10 -13.30 4.16
N ILE A 310 -9.42 -13.25 4.09
CA ILE A 310 -10.19 -12.09 3.61
C ILE A 310 -11.02 -11.63 4.80
N LYS A 311 -10.92 -10.35 5.16
CA LYS A 311 -11.62 -9.76 6.29
C LYS A 311 -12.26 -8.45 5.87
N PRO A 312 -13.51 -8.16 6.27
CA PRO A 312 -14.02 -6.80 6.18
C PRO A 312 -13.21 -5.88 7.10
N CYS A 313 -12.95 -4.65 6.67
CA CYS A 313 -12.13 -3.70 7.42
C CYS A 313 -12.56 -2.25 7.17
N GLY A 314 -12.22 -1.37 8.11
CA GLY A 314 -12.58 0.04 8.04
C GLY A 314 -14.05 0.30 8.40
N PRO A 315 -14.50 1.56 8.24
CA PRO A 315 -15.83 2.00 8.65
C PRO A 315 -16.90 1.86 7.54
N LEU A 316 -16.52 1.30 6.39
CA LEU A 316 -17.42 1.06 5.26
C LEU A 316 -18.09 -0.33 5.34
N PRO A 317 -19.25 -0.51 4.70
CA PRO A 317 -20.05 0.53 4.03
C PRO A 317 -20.73 1.46 5.05
N PHE A 318 -20.95 2.73 4.69
CA PHE A 318 -21.78 3.60 5.54
C PHE A 318 -23.25 3.22 5.34
N ALA A 319 -24.01 3.14 6.42
CA ALA A 319 -25.46 3.01 6.32
C ALA A 319 -26.04 4.35 5.83
N ASP A 320 -26.59 4.36 4.60
CA ASP A 320 -27.24 5.53 4.01
C ASP A 320 -28.54 5.11 3.34
N ARG A 321 -29.66 5.52 3.94
CA ARG A 321 -31.04 5.23 3.49
C ARG A 321 -31.31 5.65 2.05
N GLU A 322 -30.56 6.62 1.51
CA GLU A 322 -30.76 7.17 0.16
C GLU A 322 -29.81 6.58 -0.90
N LEU A 323 -28.82 5.77 -0.50
CA LEU A 323 -28.02 4.95 -1.43
C LEU A 323 -28.70 3.59 -1.70
N GLU A 324 -29.69 3.22 -0.88
CA GLU A 324 -30.38 1.92 -0.81
C GLU A 324 -31.52 1.74 -1.85
N GLY A 325 -31.35 2.22 -3.08
CA GLY A 325 -32.29 1.90 -4.17
C GLY A 325 -32.34 0.41 -4.58
N LEU A 326 -31.56 -0.47 -3.94
CA LEU A 326 -31.38 -1.87 -4.33
C LEU A 326 -31.65 -2.91 -3.23
N GLN A 327 -31.86 -2.53 -1.95
CA GLN A 327 -32.24 -3.48 -0.89
C GLN A 327 -33.21 -2.83 0.09
N GLN A 328 -34.42 -3.41 0.20
CA GLN A 328 -35.52 -2.99 1.06
C GLN A 328 -35.24 -3.30 2.54
N PHE A 329 -34.38 -2.54 3.20
CA PHE A 329 -34.37 -2.49 4.66
C PHE A 329 -34.28 -1.03 5.11
N ASP A 330 -35.32 -0.51 5.76
CA ASP A 330 -35.24 0.73 6.53
C ASP A 330 -34.17 0.55 7.63
N GLY A 331 -32.93 0.91 7.32
CA GLY A 331 -31.83 0.83 8.28
C GLY A 331 -32.07 1.77 9.47
N PRO A 332 -31.78 1.36 10.72
CA PRO A 332 -31.96 2.19 11.92
C PRO A 332 -30.89 3.29 12.09
N TYR A 333 -29.96 3.45 11.14
CA TYR A 333 -28.77 4.29 11.29
C TYR A 333 -28.96 5.67 10.66
N PRO A 334 -28.45 6.75 11.30
CA PRO A 334 -28.49 8.10 10.73
C PRO A 334 -27.51 8.25 9.55
N PRO A 335 -27.76 9.18 8.59
CA PRO A 335 -26.89 9.37 7.44
C PRO A 335 -25.50 9.86 7.86
N LEU A 336 -24.46 9.16 7.41
CA LEU A 336 -23.06 9.50 7.68
C LEU A 336 -22.37 10.24 6.52
N LEU A 337 -23.13 10.63 5.50
CA LEU A 337 -22.68 11.27 4.27
C LEU A 337 -23.35 12.63 4.10
N HIS A 338 -22.60 13.68 3.76
CA HIS A 338 -23.19 15.01 3.65
C HIS A 338 -24.03 15.15 2.36
N PRO A 339 -25.36 15.40 2.44
CA PRO A 339 -26.27 15.30 1.29
C PRO A 339 -25.98 16.37 0.21
N VAL A 340 -25.67 17.60 0.62
CA VAL A 340 -25.35 18.69 -0.32
C VAL A 340 -24.07 18.42 -1.12
N LEU A 341 -23.07 17.78 -0.50
CA LEU A 341 -21.80 17.46 -1.16
C LEU A 341 -21.96 16.29 -2.14
N ARG A 342 -22.89 15.36 -1.88
CA ARG A 342 -23.28 14.30 -2.83
C ARG A 342 -23.85 14.86 -4.12
N GLN A 343 -24.73 15.87 -4.04
CA GLN A 343 -25.29 16.55 -5.22
C GLN A 343 -24.19 17.27 -6.02
N LEU A 344 -23.24 17.89 -5.31
CA LEU A 344 -22.09 18.53 -5.95
C LEU A 344 -21.17 17.50 -6.65
N ASP A 345 -20.95 16.32 -6.07
CA ASP A 345 -20.19 15.25 -6.70
C ASP A 345 -20.87 14.73 -7.99
N GLN A 346 -22.19 14.54 -7.96
CA GLN A 346 -22.98 14.11 -9.13
C GLN A 346 -22.96 15.13 -10.27
N THR A 347 -23.07 16.43 -9.97
CA THR A 347 -23.02 17.49 -10.98
C THR A 347 -21.64 17.65 -11.61
N LEU A 348 -20.56 17.45 -10.84
CA LEU A 348 -19.20 17.45 -11.36
C LEU A 348 -18.94 16.27 -12.30
N LEU A 349 -19.44 15.08 -11.98
CA LEU A 349 -19.33 13.89 -12.84
C LEU A 349 -20.05 14.08 -14.19
N HIS A 350 -21.13 14.85 -14.23
CA HIS A 350 -21.86 15.13 -15.49
C HIS A 350 -21.20 16.21 -16.35
N ASN A 351 -20.46 17.14 -15.74
CA ASN A 351 -19.81 18.26 -16.43
C ASN A 351 -18.35 17.99 -16.80
N ALA A 352 -17.65 17.16 -16.01
CA ALA A 352 -16.33 16.68 -16.35
C ALA A 352 -16.49 15.49 -17.30
N ALA A 353 -16.06 15.64 -18.55
CA ALA A 353 -15.70 14.50 -19.38
C ALA A 353 -14.54 13.77 -18.69
N SER A 354 -14.82 12.95 -17.66
CA SER A 354 -13.77 12.32 -16.86
C SER A 354 -13.02 11.34 -17.75
N GLU A 355 -11.77 11.68 -18.09
CA GLU A 355 -10.90 10.92 -18.98
C GLU A 355 -10.49 9.54 -18.42
N LEU A 356 -10.91 9.19 -17.20
CA LEU A 356 -10.68 7.88 -16.59
C LEU A 356 -11.97 7.35 -15.92
N PRO A 357 -12.39 6.10 -16.20
CA PRO A 357 -13.54 5.49 -15.56
C PRO A 357 -13.21 5.17 -14.10
N GLY A 358 -14.00 5.70 -13.16
CA GLY A 358 -13.94 5.38 -11.74
C GLY A 358 -15.27 5.67 -11.07
N PRO A 359 -15.59 4.98 -9.95
CA PRO A 359 -16.78 5.30 -9.18
C PRO A 359 -16.67 6.71 -8.61
N GLY A 360 -17.81 7.41 -8.48
CA GLY A 360 -17.88 8.68 -7.77
C GLY A 360 -17.45 8.53 -6.30
N ASP A 361 -17.06 9.63 -5.65
CA ASP A 361 -16.56 9.57 -4.26
C ASP A 361 -17.64 9.03 -3.31
N TYR A 362 -18.92 9.32 -3.58
CA TYR A 362 -20.06 8.79 -2.83
C TYR A 362 -20.48 7.36 -3.23
N GLU A 363 -20.11 6.88 -4.42
CA GLU A 363 -20.33 5.48 -4.80
C GLU A 363 -19.36 4.57 -4.04
N LEU A 364 -18.12 5.01 -3.82
CA LEU A 364 -17.15 4.31 -2.95
C LEU A 364 -17.70 4.07 -1.53
N ALA A 365 -18.50 5.00 -1.02
CA ALA A 365 -19.08 4.92 0.32
C ALA A 365 -20.08 3.75 0.51
N SER A 366 -20.60 3.19 -0.59
CA SER A 366 -21.52 2.05 -0.58
C SER A 366 -20.81 0.68 -0.59
N GLN A 367 -19.49 0.66 -0.79
CA GLN A 367 -18.74 -0.58 -0.98
C GLN A 367 -17.93 -0.95 0.26
N GLU A 368 -18.04 -2.20 0.71
CA GLU A 368 -17.28 -2.71 1.84
C GLU A 368 -15.77 -2.78 1.51
N ALA A 369 -14.94 -2.18 2.37
CA ALA A 369 -13.49 -2.29 2.24
C ALA A 369 -13.01 -3.63 2.80
N THR A 370 -12.09 -4.29 2.10
CA THR A 370 -11.58 -5.61 2.49
C THR A 370 -10.08 -5.59 2.73
N GLU A 371 -9.62 -6.33 3.74
CA GLU A 371 -8.22 -6.66 3.98
C GLU A 371 -7.95 -8.08 3.49
N ILE A 372 -6.98 -8.22 2.58
CA ILE A 372 -6.49 -9.52 2.11
C ILE A 372 -5.09 -9.75 2.66
N ILE A 373 -4.93 -10.88 3.35
CA ILE A 373 -3.65 -11.35 3.89
C ILE A 373 -3.30 -12.68 3.26
N ALA A 374 -2.18 -12.75 2.52
CA ALA A 374 -1.64 -13.99 2.00
C ALA A 374 -0.37 -14.38 2.78
N GLU A 375 -0.36 -15.60 3.30
CA GLU A 375 0.79 -16.22 3.96
C GLU A 375 1.54 -17.12 2.97
N PHE A 376 2.85 -16.91 2.85
CA PHE A 376 3.73 -17.68 2.00
C PHE A 376 4.80 -18.39 2.83
N TYR A 377 5.37 -19.44 2.25
CA TYR A 377 6.63 -20.00 2.73
C TYR A 377 7.59 -20.29 1.59
N VAL A 378 8.88 -20.11 1.87
CA VAL A 378 9.97 -20.34 0.91
C VAL A 378 10.98 -21.30 1.52
N LYS A 379 11.40 -22.32 0.76
CA LYS A 379 12.54 -23.16 1.17
C LYS A 379 13.84 -22.45 0.80
N VAL A 380 14.72 -22.32 1.79
CA VAL A 380 15.96 -21.53 1.66
C VAL A 380 17.07 -22.41 1.06
N PRO A 381 17.86 -21.91 0.08
CA PRO A 381 19.04 -22.61 -0.43
C PRO A 381 20.06 -22.90 0.67
N LYS A 382 20.85 -23.99 0.52
CA LYS A 382 21.87 -24.39 1.52
C LYS A 382 22.92 -23.28 1.76
N ASP A 383 23.27 -22.51 0.74
CA ASP A 383 24.31 -21.47 0.77
C ASP A 383 23.76 -20.04 0.93
N TYR A 384 22.58 -19.88 1.51
CA TYR A 384 21.93 -18.58 1.65
C TYR A 384 22.62 -17.67 2.69
N SER A 385 22.97 -16.44 2.28
CA SER A 385 23.43 -15.38 3.18
C SER A 385 22.29 -14.37 3.47
N PRO A 386 21.86 -14.20 4.72
CA PRO A 386 20.81 -13.25 5.08
C PRO A 386 21.30 -11.81 4.94
N ALA A 387 20.41 -10.92 4.50
CA ALA A 387 20.66 -9.47 4.48
C ALA A 387 20.49 -8.87 5.89
N VAL A 388 19.54 -9.38 6.68
CA VAL A 388 19.28 -8.93 8.05
C VAL A 388 19.23 -10.14 8.98
N ALA A 389 20.40 -10.55 9.48
CA ALA A 389 20.57 -11.73 10.34
C ALA A 389 19.57 -11.86 11.51
N PRO A 390 19.25 -10.80 12.29
CA PRO A 390 18.29 -10.93 13.40
C PRO A 390 16.86 -11.22 12.91
N ILE A 391 16.46 -10.68 11.76
CA ILE A 391 15.14 -10.94 11.18
C ILE A 391 15.08 -12.34 10.60
N PHE A 392 16.12 -12.79 9.89
CA PHE A 392 16.20 -14.16 9.40
C PHE A 392 15.98 -15.18 10.52
N ARG A 393 16.63 -15.01 11.69
CA ARG A 393 16.45 -15.91 12.84
C ARG A 393 15.01 -15.98 13.37
N LYS A 394 14.22 -14.89 13.24
CA LYS A 394 12.81 -14.85 13.64
C LYS A 394 11.90 -15.56 12.63
N LEU A 395 12.20 -15.43 11.34
CA LEU A 395 11.38 -15.95 10.26
C LEU A 395 11.70 -17.38 9.88
N ALA A 396 12.95 -17.78 10.10
CA ALA A 396 13.43 -19.10 9.79
C ALA A 396 12.78 -20.14 10.73
N SER A 397 12.32 -21.24 10.16
CA SER A 397 11.95 -22.45 10.90
C SER A 397 13.12 -22.91 11.80
N GLN A 398 12.85 -23.73 12.82
CA GLN A 398 13.86 -24.26 13.75
C GLN A 398 15.09 -24.88 13.04
N ASN A 399 14.90 -25.44 11.85
CA ASN A 399 15.96 -26.08 11.06
C ASN A 399 16.63 -25.15 10.05
N SER A 400 16.26 -23.86 10.02
CA SER A 400 16.70 -22.81 9.09
C SER A 400 16.54 -23.11 7.59
N ARG A 401 15.72 -24.10 7.23
CA ARG A 401 15.48 -24.53 5.84
C ARG A 401 14.26 -23.86 5.19
N ARG A 402 13.50 -23.06 5.94
CA ARG A 402 12.23 -22.46 5.51
C ARG A 402 12.05 -21.09 6.16
N ILE A 403 11.60 -20.12 5.38
CA ILE A 403 11.16 -18.79 5.83
C ILE A 403 9.65 -18.70 5.62
N ASP A 404 8.92 -18.27 6.65
CA ASP A 404 7.49 -17.93 6.56
C ASP A 404 7.33 -16.40 6.55
N PHE A 405 6.51 -15.88 5.64
CA PHE A 405 6.19 -14.45 5.59
C PHE A 405 4.75 -14.20 5.14
N SER A 406 4.24 -12.99 5.39
CA SER A 406 2.90 -12.59 4.98
C SER A 406 2.89 -11.21 4.33
N ILE A 407 2.01 -11.06 3.34
CA ILE A 407 1.75 -9.80 2.66
C ILE A 407 0.28 -9.47 2.81
N ARG A 408 0.00 -8.20 3.07
CA ARG A 408 -1.34 -7.66 3.23
C ARG A 408 -1.58 -6.48 2.31
N SER A 409 -2.82 -6.33 1.85
CA SER A 409 -3.30 -5.11 1.22
C SER A 409 -4.75 -4.88 1.61
N THR A 410 -5.13 -3.63 1.76
CA THR A 410 -6.51 -3.19 1.98
C THR A 410 -7.04 -2.45 0.75
N GLY A 411 -8.37 -2.31 0.67
CA GLY A 411 -9.04 -1.45 -0.30
C GLY A 411 -10.43 -1.95 -0.69
N VAL A 412 -11.06 -1.19 -1.58
CA VAL A 412 -12.35 -1.49 -2.20
C VAL A 412 -12.12 -2.05 -3.61
N GLY A 413 -12.83 -3.12 -3.97
CA GLY A 413 -12.78 -3.71 -5.32
C GLY A 413 -12.95 -5.22 -5.35
N GLY A 414 -12.71 -5.82 -6.52
CA GLY A 414 -12.87 -7.26 -6.73
C GLY A 414 -11.89 -8.10 -5.91
N THR A 415 -12.41 -9.04 -5.10
CA THR A 415 -11.62 -9.92 -4.22
C THR A 415 -10.53 -10.68 -4.98
N LEU A 416 -10.81 -11.19 -6.19
CA LEU A 416 -9.82 -11.93 -6.98
C LEU A 416 -8.66 -11.04 -7.43
N SER A 417 -8.94 -9.86 -8.00
CA SER A 417 -7.92 -8.87 -8.38
C SER A 417 -7.06 -8.44 -7.20
N HIS A 418 -7.67 -8.35 -6.02
CA HIS A 418 -6.97 -7.97 -4.80
C HIS A 418 -6.05 -9.09 -4.29
N VAL A 419 -6.48 -10.36 -4.33
CA VAL A 419 -5.61 -11.53 -4.08
C VAL A 419 -4.43 -11.53 -5.04
N ILE A 420 -4.69 -11.30 -6.33
CA ILE A 420 -3.66 -11.28 -7.38
C ILE A 420 -2.66 -10.15 -7.15
N LYS A 421 -3.12 -8.96 -6.77
CA LYS A 421 -2.25 -7.86 -6.37
C LYS A 421 -1.31 -8.26 -5.22
N VAL A 422 -1.80 -8.99 -4.22
CA VAL A 422 -0.97 -9.45 -3.09
C VAL A 422 0.08 -10.46 -3.59
N ILE A 423 -0.27 -11.34 -4.53
CA ILE A 423 0.68 -12.28 -5.16
C ILE A 423 1.72 -11.52 -6.00
N ASN A 424 1.33 -10.53 -6.81
CA ASN A 424 2.23 -9.64 -7.55
C ASN A 424 3.21 -8.93 -6.59
N SER A 425 2.67 -8.39 -5.48
CA SER A 425 3.46 -7.73 -4.43
C SER A 425 4.43 -8.68 -3.72
N ALA A 426 4.13 -9.98 -3.69
CA ALA A 426 5.01 -11.01 -3.15
C ALA A 426 6.15 -11.37 -4.09
N LEU A 427 5.84 -11.59 -5.37
CA LEU A 427 6.75 -12.25 -6.31
C LEU A 427 7.51 -11.30 -7.23
N LEU A 428 7.04 -10.06 -7.42
CA LEU A 428 7.57 -9.16 -8.46
C LEU A 428 8.10 -7.82 -7.89
N SER A 429 7.59 -7.38 -6.73
CA SER A 429 7.90 -6.05 -6.19
C SER A 429 9.26 -5.98 -5.47
N ASP A 430 10.09 -5.01 -5.86
CA ASP A 430 11.40 -4.67 -5.26
C ASP A 430 12.41 -5.83 -5.22
N ILE A 431 12.40 -6.67 -6.26
CA ILE A 431 13.35 -7.77 -6.43
C ILE A 431 14.43 -7.34 -7.43
N PRO A 432 15.72 -7.23 -7.03
CA PRO A 432 16.79 -6.69 -7.88
C PRO A 432 16.95 -7.37 -9.24
N CYS A 433 16.81 -8.69 -9.32
CA CYS A 433 16.92 -9.43 -10.58
C CYS A 433 15.69 -9.28 -11.50
N LEU A 434 14.65 -8.57 -11.06
CA LEU A 434 13.47 -8.22 -11.84
C LEU A 434 13.36 -6.69 -12.06
N LYS A 435 14.46 -5.93 -11.88
CA LYS A 435 14.48 -4.46 -11.95
C LYS A 435 13.91 -3.89 -13.27
N ASP A 436 14.03 -4.63 -14.37
CA ASP A 436 13.59 -4.21 -15.71
C ASP A 436 12.09 -4.42 -15.92
N TYR A 437 11.43 -5.16 -15.03
CA TYR A 437 10.01 -5.47 -15.11
C TYR A 437 9.19 -4.54 -14.22
N PHE A 438 7.99 -4.20 -14.71
CA PHE A 438 6.96 -3.56 -13.91
C PHE A 438 6.41 -4.60 -12.90
N PRO A 439 6.17 -4.24 -11.62
CA PRO A 439 5.84 -5.21 -10.57
C PRO A 439 4.40 -5.76 -10.65
N ILE A 440 3.81 -5.76 -11.85
CA ILE A 440 2.47 -6.20 -12.18
C ILE A 440 2.55 -6.87 -13.54
N GLY A 441 2.06 -8.10 -13.63
CA GLY A 441 1.88 -8.80 -14.90
C GLY A 441 0.53 -8.47 -15.52
N HIS A 442 0.46 -8.58 -16.84
CA HIS A 442 -0.80 -8.57 -17.59
C HIS A 442 -1.42 -9.97 -17.47
N ASP A 443 -2.55 -10.07 -16.76
CA ASP A 443 -3.20 -11.33 -16.39
C ASP A 443 -4.40 -11.63 -17.29
N ILE A 444 -4.50 -12.88 -17.77
CA ILE A 444 -5.71 -13.43 -18.37
C ILE A 444 -6.11 -14.66 -17.55
N ILE A 445 -7.32 -14.63 -17.00
CA ILE A 445 -7.81 -15.67 -16.08
C ILE A 445 -9.03 -16.34 -16.70
N SER A 446 -9.01 -17.67 -16.73
CA SER A 446 -10.15 -18.48 -17.16
C SER A 446 -10.48 -19.52 -16.08
N THR A 447 -11.77 -19.74 -15.86
CA THR A 447 -12.27 -20.63 -14.81
C THR A 447 -13.31 -21.55 -15.41
N GLN A 448 -13.24 -22.83 -15.08
CA GLN A 448 -14.19 -23.82 -15.58
C GLN A 448 -14.70 -24.71 -14.46
N LYS A 449 -16.02 -24.93 -14.44
CA LYS A 449 -16.68 -25.94 -13.62
C LYS A 449 -16.77 -27.22 -14.44
N ILE A 450 -16.25 -28.32 -13.90
CA ILE A 450 -16.05 -29.58 -14.64
C ILE A 450 -17.31 -30.46 -14.58
N ILE A 451 -18.09 -30.39 -13.51
CA ILE A 451 -19.29 -31.18 -13.28
C ILE A 451 -20.51 -30.25 -13.30
N GLN A 452 -21.47 -30.51 -14.19
CA GLN A 452 -22.64 -29.64 -14.45
C GLN A 452 -23.93 -30.08 -13.75
N ASP A 453 -23.90 -31.14 -12.94
CA ASP A 453 -25.09 -31.70 -12.28
C ASP A 453 -25.12 -31.31 -10.79
N ASP A 454 -25.77 -30.20 -10.39
CA ASP A 454 -26.23 -29.78 -9.03
C ASP A 454 -25.42 -30.20 -7.75
N VAL A 455 -24.15 -30.58 -7.92
CA VAL A 455 -23.24 -31.13 -6.90
C VAL A 455 -22.00 -30.24 -6.86
N ALA A 456 -21.37 -30.12 -5.69
CA ALA A 456 -20.11 -29.41 -5.55
C ALA A 456 -19.04 -30.00 -6.48
N SER A 457 -18.71 -29.27 -7.55
CA SER A 457 -17.72 -29.65 -8.57
C SER A 457 -16.33 -29.12 -8.21
N PRO A 458 -15.24 -29.84 -8.54
CA PRO A 458 -13.93 -29.20 -8.63
C PRO A 458 -13.96 -28.08 -9.67
N VAL A 459 -13.24 -26.99 -9.35
CA VAL A 459 -12.98 -25.82 -10.18
C VAL A 459 -11.58 -25.97 -10.77
N TRP A 460 -11.50 -25.92 -12.09
CA TRP A 460 -10.23 -25.81 -12.80
C TRP A 460 -9.93 -24.34 -13.07
N ALA A 461 -8.78 -23.88 -12.57
CA ALA A 461 -8.29 -22.52 -12.75
C ALA A 461 -7.13 -22.52 -13.75
N HIS A 462 -7.21 -21.59 -14.70
CA HIS A 462 -6.20 -21.33 -15.70
C HIS A 462 -5.80 -19.85 -15.62
N SER A 463 -4.51 -19.59 -15.49
CA SER A 463 -3.95 -18.24 -15.45
C SER A 463 -2.82 -18.14 -16.46
N LEU A 464 -2.89 -17.13 -17.32
CA LEU A 464 -1.84 -16.76 -18.25
C LEU A 464 -1.34 -15.37 -17.84
N VAL A 465 -0.03 -15.22 -17.70
CA VAL A 465 0.58 -13.97 -17.24
C VAL A 465 1.72 -13.59 -18.15
N LYS A 466 1.73 -12.33 -18.58
CA LYS A 466 2.88 -11.73 -19.26
C LYS A 466 3.61 -10.78 -18.30
N LEU A 467 4.92 -10.96 -18.13
CA LEU A 467 5.75 -10.05 -17.34
C LEU A 467 6.01 -8.77 -18.14
N CYS A 468 5.50 -7.65 -17.63
CA CYS A 468 5.55 -6.40 -18.37
C CYS A 468 6.92 -5.73 -18.21
N LYS A 469 7.63 -5.44 -19.31
CA LYS A 469 8.87 -4.66 -19.23
C LYS A 469 8.57 -3.18 -19.02
N LYS A 470 9.41 -2.50 -18.23
CA LYS A 470 9.26 -1.06 -17.97
C LYS A 470 9.35 -0.23 -19.25
N GLU A 471 10.28 -0.56 -20.14
CA GLU A 471 10.45 0.11 -21.44
C GLU A 471 9.19 0.00 -22.31
N THR A 472 8.59 -1.19 -22.36
CA THR A 472 7.37 -1.44 -23.13
C THR A 472 6.18 -0.66 -22.59
N VAL A 473 6.00 -0.65 -21.27
CA VAL A 473 4.93 0.13 -20.63
C VAL A 473 5.17 1.64 -20.88
N ALA A 474 6.43 2.09 -20.92
CA ALA A 474 6.77 3.48 -21.19
C ALA A 474 6.39 3.89 -22.62
N GLN A 475 6.71 3.03 -23.60
CA GLN A 475 6.30 3.21 -24.99
C GLN A 475 4.78 3.24 -25.13
N ALA A 476 4.07 2.33 -24.46
CA ALA A 476 2.61 2.29 -24.47
C ALA A 476 2.00 3.60 -23.93
N LEU A 477 2.57 4.16 -22.86
CA LEU A 477 2.13 5.43 -22.28
C LEU A 477 2.42 6.63 -23.20
N GLN A 478 3.60 6.68 -23.82
CA GLN A 478 4.00 7.79 -24.70
C GLN A 478 3.29 7.76 -26.07
N SER A 479 2.87 6.57 -26.53
CA SER A 479 2.15 6.40 -27.79
C SER A 479 0.70 6.85 -27.74
N GLY A 480 0.15 7.07 -26.55
CA GLY A 480 -1.22 7.54 -26.37
C GLY A 480 -1.40 9.03 -26.70
N SER A 481 -2.53 9.40 -27.27
CA SER A 481 -2.98 10.80 -27.27
C SER A 481 -3.50 11.17 -25.87
N SER A 482 -3.68 12.47 -25.59
CA SER A 482 -4.27 12.93 -24.32
C SER A 482 -5.62 12.27 -23.99
N THR A 483 -6.33 11.75 -25.00
CA THR A 483 -7.66 11.13 -24.89
C THR A 483 -7.70 9.60 -25.10
N LYS A 484 -6.60 8.97 -25.56
CA LYS A 484 -6.53 7.51 -25.79
C LYS A 484 -5.13 7.00 -25.46
N LEU A 485 -5.02 6.19 -24.41
CA LEU A 485 -3.78 5.48 -24.09
C LEU A 485 -3.47 4.42 -25.16
N GLY A 486 -2.19 4.20 -25.44
CA GLY A 486 -1.73 3.10 -26.27
C GLY A 486 -2.06 1.75 -25.64
N VAL A 487 -2.40 0.77 -26.48
CA VAL A 487 -2.74 -0.59 -26.07
C VAL A 487 -1.42 -1.34 -25.79
N TYR A 488 -1.18 -1.79 -24.56
CA TYR A 488 0.08 -2.46 -24.19
C TYR A 488 0.44 -3.64 -25.09
N GLU A 489 -0.57 -4.38 -25.56
CA GLU A 489 -0.42 -5.51 -26.46
C GLU A 489 0.29 -5.13 -27.78
N GLU A 490 0.24 -3.87 -28.21
CA GLU A 490 0.91 -3.36 -29.41
C GLU A 490 2.44 -3.27 -29.25
N PHE A 491 2.93 -3.14 -28.03
CA PHE A 491 4.35 -2.95 -27.73
C PHE A 491 4.99 -4.19 -27.11
N SER A 492 4.18 -5.08 -26.53
CA SER A 492 4.60 -6.23 -25.71
C SER A 492 5.15 -7.45 -26.48
N PHE A 493 5.78 -7.22 -27.64
CA PHE A 493 6.38 -8.26 -28.45
C PHE A 493 7.50 -8.98 -27.68
N ALA A 494 7.44 -10.32 -27.64
CA ALA A 494 8.43 -11.20 -27.00
C ALA A 494 8.63 -11.06 -25.48
N ASP A 495 7.74 -10.37 -24.76
CA ASP A 495 7.74 -10.37 -23.29
C ASP A 495 7.56 -11.79 -22.72
N PRO A 496 8.18 -12.12 -21.57
CA PRO A 496 8.05 -13.45 -20.98
C PRO A 496 6.61 -13.77 -20.59
N ILE A 497 6.11 -14.92 -21.06
CA ILE A 497 4.77 -15.43 -20.76
C ILE A 497 4.91 -16.68 -19.88
N GLY A 498 4.04 -16.81 -18.88
CA GLY A 498 3.88 -18.02 -18.08
C GLY A 498 2.41 -18.43 -17.99
N HIS A 499 2.19 -19.73 -17.83
CA HIS A 499 0.88 -20.34 -17.63
C HIS A 499 0.83 -21.08 -16.29
N GLY A 500 -0.35 -21.17 -15.71
CA GLY A 500 -0.53 -21.82 -14.43
C GLY A 500 -1.87 -22.52 -14.36
N ASP A 501 -1.83 -23.80 -14.05
CA ASP A 501 -3.01 -24.65 -13.94
C ASP A 501 -3.14 -25.19 -12.53
N TYR A 502 -4.35 -25.12 -11.97
CA TYR A 502 -4.64 -25.71 -10.68
C TYR A 502 -6.09 -26.20 -10.59
N CYS A 503 -6.28 -27.36 -9.97
CA CYS A 503 -7.60 -27.94 -9.74
C CYS A 503 -7.88 -28.07 -8.23
N GLY A 504 -9.01 -27.52 -7.79
CA GLY A 504 -9.43 -27.55 -6.39
C GLY A 504 -10.91 -27.23 -6.24
N PHE A 505 -11.46 -27.34 -5.03
CA PHE A 505 -12.89 -27.07 -4.76
C PHE A 505 -13.20 -25.61 -4.47
N ASP A 506 -12.22 -24.84 -3.99
CA ASP A 506 -12.39 -23.43 -3.63
C ASP A 506 -11.99 -22.56 -4.82
N PHE A 507 -12.92 -21.73 -5.29
CA PHE A 507 -12.70 -20.85 -6.43
C PHE A 507 -11.51 -19.92 -6.23
N ILE A 508 -11.42 -19.24 -5.09
CA ILE A 508 -10.39 -18.23 -4.82
C ILE A 508 -9.02 -18.90 -4.68
N ILE A 509 -8.95 -20.01 -3.92
CA ILE A 509 -7.68 -20.72 -3.73
C ILE A 509 -7.19 -21.31 -5.05
N SER A 510 -8.08 -21.89 -5.86
CA SER A 510 -7.69 -22.45 -7.15
C SER A 510 -7.12 -21.38 -8.08
N GLN A 511 -7.77 -20.21 -8.15
CA GLN A 511 -7.25 -19.08 -8.92
C GLN A 511 -5.92 -18.55 -8.36
N ALA A 512 -5.78 -18.45 -7.04
CA ALA A 512 -4.56 -17.96 -6.42
C ALA A 512 -3.35 -18.89 -6.66
N GLN A 513 -3.54 -20.20 -6.61
CA GLN A 513 -2.48 -21.18 -6.89
C GLN A 513 -2.09 -21.18 -8.37
N SER A 514 -3.09 -21.15 -9.26
CA SER A 514 -2.87 -21.00 -10.70
C SER A 514 -2.10 -19.70 -11.02
N ALA A 515 -2.50 -18.57 -10.43
CA ALA A 515 -1.83 -17.27 -10.58
C ALA A 515 -0.39 -17.26 -10.04
N LEU A 516 -0.12 -17.94 -8.91
CA LEU A 516 1.22 -18.15 -8.36
C LEU A 516 2.11 -18.92 -9.35
N HIS A 517 1.63 -20.06 -9.84
CA HIS A 517 2.39 -20.89 -10.78
C HIS A 517 2.67 -20.17 -12.10
N ALA A 518 1.69 -19.46 -12.65
CA ALA A 518 1.86 -18.70 -13.89
C ALA A 518 2.99 -17.66 -13.79
N ARG A 519 3.08 -16.94 -12.66
CA ARG A 519 4.15 -15.96 -12.41
C ARG A 519 5.52 -16.60 -12.24
N LEU A 520 5.61 -17.68 -11.48
CA LEU A 520 6.87 -18.41 -11.31
C LEU A 520 7.38 -18.96 -12.65
N GLN A 521 6.47 -19.45 -13.50
CA GLN A 521 6.85 -19.88 -14.84
C GLN A 521 7.26 -18.70 -15.74
N ALA A 522 6.59 -17.56 -15.65
CA ALA A 522 6.98 -16.37 -16.41
C ALA A 522 8.38 -15.85 -16.00
N ILE A 523 8.71 -15.92 -14.71
CA ILE A 523 10.05 -15.61 -14.17
C ILE A 523 11.09 -16.63 -14.67
N ARG A 524 10.75 -17.91 -14.75
CA ARG A 524 11.62 -18.92 -15.38
C ARG A 524 11.92 -18.54 -16.84
N ASN A 525 10.87 -18.14 -17.57
CA ASN A 525 10.93 -17.86 -19.00
C ASN A 525 11.62 -16.53 -19.33
N SER A 526 11.88 -15.67 -18.34
CA SER A 526 12.71 -14.46 -18.50
C SER A 526 14.22 -14.75 -18.48
N GLY A 527 14.64 -15.94 -18.06
CA GLY A 527 16.05 -16.33 -17.99
C GLY A 527 16.72 -16.01 -16.65
N VAL A 528 15.96 -15.55 -15.65
CA VAL A 528 16.48 -15.32 -14.30
C VAL A 528 16.78 -16.65 -13.61
N SER A 529 17.99 -16.79 -13.08
CA SER A 529 18.39 -17.98 -12.32
C SER A 529 17.50 -18.19 -11.08
N PRO A 530 16.91 -19.39 -10.87
CA PRO A 530 16.06 -19.65 -9.71
C PRO A 530 16.76 -19.39 -8.38
N ASN A 531 18.04 -19.77 -8.25
CA ASN A 531 18.81 -19.55 -7.02
C ASN A 531 18.97 -18.06 -6.72
N THR A 532 19.33 -17.25 -7.72
CA THR A 532 19.46 -15.79 -7.58
C THR A 532 18.14 -15.16 -7.20
N TYR A 533 17.04 -15.58 -7.86
CA TYR A 533 15.70 -15.09 -7.55
C TYR A 533 15.29 -15.39 -6.11
N ILE A 534 15.48 -16.63 -5.64
CA ILE A 534 15.10 -17.01 -4.28
C ILE A 534 15.96 -16.28 -3.24
N GLN A 535 17.27 -16.12 -3.48
CA GLN A 535 18.13 -15.33 -2.60
C GLN A 535 17.63 -13.88 -2.47
N HIS A 536 17.35 -13.22 -3.60
CA HIS A 536 16.84 -11.86 -3.64
C HIS A 536 15.45 -11.75 -3.00
N LEU A 537 14.55 -12.72 -3.24
CA LEU A 537 13.24 -12.78 -2.61
C LEU A 537 13.36 -12.85 -1.08
N CYS A 538 14.19 -13.75 -0.56
CA CYS A 538 14.42 -13.88 0.88
C CYS A 538 14.99 -12.57 1.47
N GLN A 539 16.03 -12.00 0.86
CA GLN A 539 16.63 -10.74 1.33
C GLN A 539 15.64 -9.57 1.30
N ARG A 540 14.81 -9.50 0.25
CA ARG A 540 13.72 -8.53 0.12
C ARG A 540 12.71 -8.71 1.25
N THR A 541 12.28 -9.94 1.55
CA THR A 541 11.34 -10.20 2.65
C THR A 541 11.91 -9.80 4.01
N GLU A 542 13.19 -10.07 4.27
CA GLU A 542 13.87 -9.64 5.49
C GLU A 542 13.85 -8.12 5.66
N ARG A 543 14.19 -7.37 4.60
CA ARG A 543 14.21 -5.90 4.62
C ARG A 543 12.83 -5.29 4.82
N HIS A 544 11.79 -5.80 4.14
CA HIS A 544 10.42 -5.32 4.35
C HIS A 544 9.89 -5.59 5.75
N ILE A 545 10.23 -6.75 6.33
CA ILE A 545 9.84 -7.09 7.69
C ILE A 545 10.61 -6.22 8.68
N ALA A 546 11.90 -5.93 8.46
CA ALA A 546 12.65 -4.96 9.25
C ALA A 546 12.00 -3.57 9.21
N LEU A 547 11.58 -3.09 8.04
CA LEU A 547 10.90 -1.79 7.90
C LEU A 547 9.54 -1.79 8.61
N LYS A 548 8.77 -2.88 8.50
CA LYS A 548 7.50 -3.05 9.20
C LYS A 548 7.70 -3.09 10.72
N ASP A 549 8.71 -3.78 11.21
CA ASP A 549 9.08 -3.82 12.64
C ASP A 549 9.48 -2.43 13.14
N ALA A 550 10.20 -1.63 12.33
CA ALA A 550 10.51 -0.24 12.64
C ALA A 550 9.25 0.63 12.70
N TRP A 551 8.35 0.55 11.72
CA TRP A 551 7.05 1.26 11.74
C TRP A 551 6.20 0.88 12.95
N ASN A 552 6.24 -0.38 13.39
CA ASN A 552 5.55 -0.83 14.60
C ASN A 552 6.10 -0.18 15.89
N ARG A 553 7.30 0.41 15.87
CA ARG A 553 7.83 1.21 16.99
C ARG A 553 7.32 2.64 17.02
N LEU A 554 6.86 3.15 15.87
CA LEU A 554 6.18 4.44 15.77
C LEU A 554 4.68 4.28 16.09
N GLY A 555 4.00 3.33 15.43
CA GLY A 555 2.58 3.00 15.61
C GLY A 555 2.34 1.87 16.60
N GLY A 556 3.07 1.85 17.70
CA GLY A 556 3.06 0.79 18.71
C GLY A 556 4.22 0.95 19.67
N TYR A 557 4.26 0.18 20.77
CA TYR A 557 5.29 0.36 21.80
C TYR A 557 6.73 0.31 21.21
N PRO A 558 7.60 1.30 21.50
CA PRO A 558 7.48 2.35 22.53
C PRO A 558 6.86 3.68 22.07
N PHE A 559 6.26 3.76 20.89
CA PHE A 559 5.64 4.95 20.27
C PHE A 559 6.62 6.09 20.00
N SER A 560 7.79 5.78 19.41
CA SER A 560 8.87 6.75 19.21
C SER A 560 9.41 6.75 17.78
N SER A 561 9.51 7.95 17.19
CA SER A 561 10.20 8.15 15.92
C SER A 561 11.69 7.84 16.04
N LEU A 562 12.33 8.16 17.16
CA LEU A 562 13.74 7.88 17.40
C LEU A 562 13.99 6.37 17.40
N ALA A 563 13.13 5.57 18.03
CA ALA A 563 13.22 4.11 17.96
C ALA A 563 13.12 3.58 16.52
N MET A 564 12.15 4.09 15.76
CA MET A 564 11.97 3.73 14.35
C MET A 564 13.22 4.10 13.53
N ILE A 565 13.70 5.34 13.66
CA ILE A 565 14.89 5.85 12.96
C ILE A 565 16.12 5.00 13.30
N GLY A 566 16.34 4.71 14.58
CA GLY A 566 17.45 3.88 15.06
C GLY A 566 17.47 2.50 14.40
N LEU A 567 16.32 1.82 14.35
CA LEU A 567 16.19 0.51 13.69
C LEU A 567 16.39 0.59 12.18
N ILE A 568 15.88 1.63 11.51
CA ILE A 568 16.06 1.80 10.06
C ILE A 568 17.54 1.94 9.71
N TYR A 569 18.28 2.76 10.46
CA TYR A 569 19.72 2.94 10.24
C TYR A 569 20.54 1.70 10.59
N GLU A 570 20.10 0.91 11.56
CA GLU A 570 20.79 -0.32 11.97
C GLU A 570 20.56 -1.48 10.99
N GLN A 571 19.34 -1.63 10.46
CA GLN A 571 18.91 -2.86 9.78
C GLN A 571 18.67 -2.71 8.27
N ILE A 572 18.43 -1.50 7.77
CA ILE A 572 17.98 -1.28 6.38
C ILE A 572 19.00 -0.46 5.60
N LEU A 573 19.32 0.73 6.08
CA LEU A 573 20.20 1.65 5.37
C LEU A 573 21.67 1.16 5.44
N PRO A 574 22.47 1.39 4.37
CA PRO A 574 23.86 0.98 4.38
C PRO A 574 24.68 1.70 5.46
N PRO A 575 25.70 1.04 6.04
CA PRO A 575 26.57 1.67 7.04
C PRO A 575 27.25 2.91 6.46
N ASN A 576 27.29 4.00 7.22
CA ASN A 576 27.79 5.34 6.82
C ASN A 576 26.93 6.11 5.80
N SER A 577 25.67 5.72 5.56
CA SER A 577 24.77 6.41 4.62
C SER A 577 24.29 7.80 5.07
N GLY A 578 24.85 8.40 6.14
CA GLY A 578 24.28 9.57 6.81
C GLY A 578 24.04 10.76 5.89
N ASP A 579 24.93 10.99 4.92
CA ASP A 579 24.89 12.14 4.00
C ASP A 579 25.00 11.75 2.51
N VAL A 580 25.01 10.46 2.17
CA VAL A 580 25.13 10.00 0.79
C VAL A 580 23.78 10.10 0.08
N LEU A 581 23.76 10.73 -1.10
CA LEU A 581 22.61 10.81 -1.99
C LEU A 581 22.25 9.41 -2.51
N LEU A 582 20.96 9.09 -2.57
CA LEU A 582 20.51 7.86 -3.21
C LEU A 582 20.67 7.95 -4.73
N GLN A 583 21.00 6.83 -5.35
CA GLN A 583 21.17 6.67 -6.79
C GLN A 583 19.95 5.99 -7.40
N ARG A 584 19.75 6.14 -8.72
CA ARG A 584 18.64 5.49 -9.46
C ARG A 584 18.66 3.96 -9.38
N THR A 585 19.85 3.38 -9.20
CA THR A 585 20.08 1.94 -9.08
C THR A 585 19.82 1.39 -7.68
N ASP A 586 19.59 2.26 -6.68
CA ASP A 586 19.34 1.82 -5.31
C ASP A 586 17.97 1.12 -5.17
N PRO A 587 17.86 0.09 -4.30
CA PRO A 587 16.60 -0.59 -4.00
C PRO A 587 15.49 0.35 -3.52
N TYR A 588 14.24 0.08 -3.90
CA TYR A 588 13.10 0.94 -3.56
C TYR A 588 12.88 1.03 -2.04
N ILE A 589 13.23 -0.01 -1.28
CA ILE A 589 13.18 -0.01 0.17
C ILE A 589 14.03 1.11 0.82
N TYR A 590 15.12 1.57 0.18
CA TYR A 590 15.94 2.67 0.72
C TYR A 590 15.23 4.02 0.59
N PHE A 591 14.54 4.23 -0.53
CA PHE A 591 13.66 5.38 -0.72
C PHE A 591 12.49 5.35 0.28
N ASP A 592 11.85 4.20 0.43
CA ASP A 592 10.76 4.00 1.39
C ASP A 592 11.20 4.28 2.84
N ALA A 593 12.38 3.79 3.24
CA ALA A 593 12.96 4.05 4.55
C ALA A 593 13.22 5.54 4.79
N CYS A 594 13.85 6.24 3.85
CA CYS A 594 14.09 7.69 3.96
C CYS A 594 12.78 8.51 3.99
N LEU A 595 11.78 8.14 3.19
CA LEU A 595 10.47 8.76 3.21
C LEU A 595 9.76 8.52 4.55
N SER A 596 9.82 7.31 5.07
CA SER A 596 9.22 6.95 6.37
C SER A 596 9.83 7.76 7.52
N ILE A 597 11.15 7.95 7.53
CA ILE A 597 11.82 8.84 8.48
C ILE A 597 11.33 10.29 8.32
N THR A 598 11.26 10.77 7.06
CA THR A 598 10.83 12.14 6.75
C THR A 598 9.41 12.39 7.21
N GLU A 599 8.46 11.51 6.90
CA GLU A 599 7.05 11.60 7.32
C GLU A 599 6.92 11.66 8.84
N ALA A 600 7.66 10.82 9.59
CA ALA A 600 7.62 10.84 11.05
C ALA A 600 8.16 12.15 11.64
N LEU A 601 9.27 12.67 11.09
CA LEU A 601 9.87 13.92 11.53
C LEU A 601 9.01 15.14 11.19
N LEU A 602 8.36 15.17 10.03
CA LEU A 602 7.44 16.23 9.65
C LEU A 602 6.18 16.21 10.53
N ALA A 603 5.63 15.03 10.84
CA ALA A 603 4.52 14.91 11.79
C ALA A 603 4.87 15.41 13.22
N GLU A 604 6.16 15.38 13.58
CA GLU A 604 6.70 15.95 14.83
C GLU A 604 7.09 17.44 14.72
N GLY A 605 7.15 18.00 13.51
CA GLY A 605 7.47 19.42 13.26
C GLY A 605 8.95 19.68 13.09
N LEU A 606 9.75 18.62 12.98
CA LEU A 606 11.21 18.65 12.87
C LEU A 606 11.65 18.85 11.42
N TYR A 607 11.24 19.97 10.82
CA TYR A 607 11.53 20.26 9.41
C TYR A 607 13.04 20.28 9.13
N ARG A 608 13.88 20.82 10.02
CA ARG A 608 15.34 20.84 9.78
C ARG A 608 15.96 19.44 9.66
N GLN A 609 15.51 18.48 10.48
CA GLN A 609 15.98 17.10 10.36
C GLN A 609 15.39 16.43 9.11
N ALA A 610 14.10 16.62 8.86
CA ALA A 610 13.42 16.08 7.68
C ALA A 610 14.11 16.50 6.37
N TYR A 611 14.57 17.76 6.27
CA TYR A 611 15.26 18.28 5.10
C TYR A 611 16.52 17.48 4.72
N ARG A 612 17.25 16.93 5.69
CA ARG A 612 18.43 16.09 5.41
C ARG A 612 18.06 14.85 4.60
N HIS A 613 16.93 14.24 4.95
CA HIS A 613 16.43 13.05 4.26
C HIS A 613 15.80 13.41 2.92
N LEU A 614 15.05 14.52 2.83
CA LEU A 614 14.57 15.06 1.57
C LEU A 614 15.71 15.36 0.59
N LYS A 615 16.82 15.92 1.07
CA LYS A 615 18.00 16.18 0.24
C LYS A 615 18.59 14.91 -0.37
N ARG A 616 18.56 13.79 0.36
CA ARG A 616 19.01 12.48 -0.13
C ARG A 616 18.10 11.91 -1.22
N LEU A 617 16.86 12.35 -1.26
CA LEU A 617 15.82 11.90 -2.19
C LEU A 617 15.71 12.75 -3.46
N ARG A 618 16.55 13.78 -3.64
CA ARG A 618 16.49 14.70 -4.80
C ARG A 618 16.56 14.02 -6.17
N VAL A 619 17.11 12.81 -6.26
CA VAL A 619 17.06 12.01 -7.50
C VAL A 619 15.61 11.74 -7.96
N LEU A 620 14.63 11.82 -7.06
CA LEU A 620 13.20 11.71 -7.37
C LEU A 620 12.66 12.92 -8.14
N ASP A 621 13.30 14.10 -8.08
CA ASP A 621 12.88 15.28 -8.84
C ASP A 621 12.95 15.02 -10.35
N ASP A 622 13.94 14.24 -10.81
CA ASP A 622 14.07 13.83 -12.21
C ASP A 622 12.83 13.03 -12.68
N PHE A 623 12.40 12.06 -11.85
CA PHE A 623 11.22 11.23 -12.14
C PHE A 623 9.91 12.03 -12.05
N VAL A 624 9.83 13.01 -11.14
CA VAL A 624 8.71 13.94 -11.07
C VAL A 624 8.57 14.70 -12.39
N ASN A 625 9.66 15.33 -12.84
CA ASN A 625 9.68 16.13 -14.07
C ASN A 625 9.41 15.29 -15.32
N GLN A 626 9.94 14.07 -15.36
CA GLN A 626 9.69 13.13 -16.44
C GLN A 626 8.19 12.75 -16.53
N GLY A 627 7.54 12.47 -15.41
CA GLY A 627 6.10 12.17 -15.36
C GLY A 627 5.22 13.34 -15.79
N LEU A 628 5.57 14.56 -15.42
CA LEU A 628 4.81 15.76 -15.85
C LEU A 628 4.95 16.04 -17.35
N ASN A 629 6.02 15.56 -17.99
CA ASN A 629 6.30 15.75 -19.41
C ASN A 629 6.00 14.51 -20.27
N ILE A 630 5.14 13.57 -19.83
CA ILE A 630 4.81 12.32 -20.54
C ILE A 630 4.43 12.53 -22.02
N ASN A 631 3.78 13.65 -22.34
CA ASN A 631 3.31 13.97 -23.69
C ASN A 631 4.39 14.59 -24.60
N ARG A 632 5.65 14.71 -24.16
CA ARG A 632 6.74 15.25 -24.98
C ARG A 632 7.56 14.10 -25.60
N PRO A 633 7.54 13.93 -26.93
CA PRO A 633 8.26 12.87 -27.62
C PRO A 633 9.80 13.04 -27.64
N GLU A 634 10.33 14.17 -27.13
CA GLU A 634 11.76 14.53 -27.17
C GLU A 634 12.61 13.94 -26.01
N LEU A 635 12.01 13.21 -25.07
CA LEU A 635 12.73 12.55 -23.98
C LEU A 635 13.10 11.12 -24.38
N ASP A 636 14.36 10.92 -24.76
CA ASP A 636 14.87 9.68 -25.37
C ASP A 636 14.68 8.40 -24.54
N ASN A 637 14.27 8.44 -23.26
CA ASN A 637 13.86 7.25 -22.50
C ASN A 637 12.96 7.61 -21.29
N PHE A 638 11.65 7.32 -21.34
CA PHE A 638 10.76 7.43 -20.18
C PHE A 638 10.99 6.26 -19.21
N GLU A 639 11.50 6.53 -18.00
CA GLU A 639 11.85 5.51 -17.02
C GLU A 639 10.69 5.26 -16.06
N ILE A 640 10.26 4.00 -15.93
CA ILE A 640 9.17 3.65 -15.02
C ILE A 640 9.68 3.41 -13.61
N PHE A 641 9.50 4.42 -12.78
CA PHE A 641 9.69 4.34 -11.33
C PHE A 641 8.37 4.13 -10.56
N SER A 642 8.50 3.77 -9.28
CA SER A 642 7.37 3.59 -8.35
C SER A 642 6.60 4.90 -8.15
N GLY A 643 5.38 4.96 -8.70
CA GLY A 643 4.51 6.13 -8.55
C GLY A 643 4.16 6.43 -7.10
N ALA A 644 3.99 5.39 -6.27
CA ALA A 644 3.66 5.59 -4.85
C ALA A 644 4.78 6.30 -4.07
N LEU A 645 6.05 6.01 -4.37
CA LEU A 645 7.19 6.67 -3.73
C LEU A 645 7.34 8.12 -4.20
N ILE A 646 7.11 8.40 -5.49
CA ILE A 646 7.10 9.76 -6.02
C ILE A 646 6.03 10.61 -5.33
N ILE A 647 4.80 10.09 -5.23
CA ILE A 647 3.69 10.80 -4.60
C ILE A 647 3.99 11.05 -3.12
N ARG A 648 4.54 10.07 -2.38
CA ARG A 648 4.95 10.27 -0.98
C ARG A 648 6.05 11.32 -0.82
N TYR A 649 7.00 11.37 -1.75
CA TYR A 649 8.04 12.40 -1.77
C TYR A 649 7.43 13.80 -1.96
N LEU A 650 6.52 13.96 -2.93
CA LEU A 650 5.81 15.22 -3.14
C LEU A 650 4.96 15.62 -1.93
N LEU A 651 4.31 14.66 -1.27
CA LEU A 651 3.58 14.91 -0.02
C LEU A 651 4.52 15.40 1.10
N CYS A 652 5.69 14.80 1.26
CA CYS A 652 6.69 15.27 2.22
C CYS A 652 7.21 16.67 1.89
N LEU A 653 7.39 17.00 0.60
CA LEU A 653 7.76 18.36 0.17
C LEU A 653 6.64 19.36 0.48
N ALA A 654 5.38 19.05 0.17
CA ALA A 654 4.24 19.90 0.48
C ALA A 654 4.11 20.15 1.99
N GLU A 655 4.26 19.11 2.82
CA GLU A 655 4.25 19.22 4.27
C GLU A 655 5.47 19.99 4.80
N TYR A 656 6.64 19.86 4.17
CA TYR A 656 7.81 20.69 4.48
C TYR A 656 7.54 22.18 4.24
N TYR A 657 6.96 22.55 3.09
CA TYR A 657 6.58 23.94 2.82
C TYR A 657 5.54 24.46 3.81
N TYR A 658 4.57 23.61 4.17
CA TYR A 658 3.55 23.93 5.16
C TYR A 658 4.17 24.25 6.54
N LEU A 659 5.10 23.40 7.02
CA LEU A 659 5.69 23.50 8.37
C LEU A 659 6.83 24.53 8.49
N TYR A 660 7.46 24.94 7.39
CA TYR A 660 8.65 25.79 7.43
C TYR A 660 8.41 27.09 8.22
N ASP A 661 9.34 27.43 9.11
CA ASP A 661 9.31 28.65 9.91
C ASP A 661 9.92 29.81 9.11
N THR A 662 9.10 30.82 8.79
CA THR A 662 9.56 32.02 8.06
C THR A 662 10.57 32.86 8.85
N ALA A 663 10.70 32.63 10.17
CA ALA A 663 11.72 33.26 11.01
C ALA A 663 13.07 32.49 11.04
N ASP A 664 13.18 31.36 10.31
CA ASP A 664 14.43 30.63 10.20
C ASP A 664 15.40 31.31 9.24
N THR A 665 16.49 31.86 9.79
CA THR A 665 17.51 32.61 9.05
C THR A 665 18.62 31.73 8.46
N SER A 666 18.49 30.40 8.53
CA SER A 666 19.53 29.48 8.06
C SER A 666 19.34 29.07 6.60
N ASP A 667 20.16 29.61 5.69
CA ASP A 667 20.17 29.26 4.27
C ASP A 667 20.29 27.75 3.98
N HIS A 668 20.93 26.99 4.88
CA HIS A 668 21.11 25.55 4.71
C HIS A 668 19.81 24.75 4.67
N TYR A 669 18.74 25.26 5.29
CA TYR A 669 17.43 24.60 5.35
C TYR A 669 16.40 25.32 4.48
N LEU A 670 16.85 26.21 3.60
CA LEU A 670 15.94 26.93 2.71
C LEU A 670 15.12 25.94 1.86
N PRO A 671 13.79 26.10 1.81
CA PRO A 671 12.94 25.25 0.99
C PRO A 671 13.36 25.30 -0.48
N PRO A 672 13.32 24.15 -1.20
CA PRO A 672 13.77 24.11 -2.58
C PRO A 672 12.88 25.01 -3.45
N GLY A 673 13.48 25.79 -4.35
CA GLY A 673 12.76 26.67 -5.27
C GLY A 673 12.20 27.97 -4.66
N CYS A 674 12.60 28.31 -3.43
CA CYS A 674 12.25 29.57 -2.77
C CYS A 674 13.45 30.54 -2.70
N PRO A 675 13.22 31.88 -2.76
CA PRO A 675 14.26 32.88 -2.56
C PRO A 675 14.68 32.96 -1.09
N SER A 676 15.82 33.58 -0.77
CA SER A 676 16.29 33.74 0.62
C SER A 676 15.30 34.49 1.53
N ASN A 677 14.50 35.39 0.97
CA ASN A 677 13.42 36.11 1.68
C ASN A 677 12.08 35.37 1.52
N VAL A 678 11.96 34.19 2.13
CA VAL A 678 10.76 33.36 2.05
C VAL A 678 9.59 34.00 2.82
N ASN A 679 8.43 34.17 2.17
CA ASN A 679 7.19 34.58 2.80
C ASN A 679 6.18 33.42 2.89
N ARG A 680 5.15 33.56 3.73
CA ARG A 680 4.12 32.52 3.92
C ARG A 680 3.31 32.29 2.64
N GLU A 681 2.98 33.35 1.91
CA GLU A 681 2.25 33.27 0.63
C GLU A 681 2.99 32.39 -0.39
N GLY A 682 4.30 32.62 -0.60
CA GLY A 682 5.11 31.82 -1.50
C GLY A 682 5.20 30.36 -1.09
N LEU A 683 5.26 30.07 0.22
CA LEU A 683 5.24 28.70 0.75
C LEU A 683 3.90 28.00 0.49
N VAL A 684 2.78 28.67 0.73
CA VAL A 684 1.43 28.12 0.50
C VAL A 684 1.20 27.85 -0.99
N LEU A 685 1.60 28.78 -1.87
CA LEU A 685 1.53 28.59 -3.32
C LEU A 685 2.35 27.38 -3.77
N ARG A 686 3.59 27.23 -3.28
CA ARG A 686 4.44 26.07 -3.59
C ARG A 686 3.89 24.76 -3.04
N ALA A 687 3.37 24.78 -1.81
CA ALA A 687 2.72 23.59 -1.22
C ALA A 687 1.54 23.14 -2.09
N TRP A 688 0.69 24.07 -2.54
CA TRP A 688 -0.44 23.77 -3.42
C TRP A 688 0.01 23.25 -4.79
N GLU A 689 1.01 23.88 -5.41
CA GLU A 689 1.59 23.44 -6.68
C GLU A 689 2.11 22.00 -6.60
N VAL A 690 2.84 21.67 -5.54
CA VAL A 690 3.37 20.32 -5.30
C VAL A 690 2.25 19.31 -5.01
N LEU A 691 1.18 19.71 -4.33
CA LEU A 691 -0.01 18.85 -4.16
C LEU A 691 -0.74 18.59 -5.49
N ASN A 692 -0.76 19.57 -6.39
CA ASN A 692 -1.29 19.39 -7.75
C ASN A 692 -0.43 18.41 -8.54
N GLN A 693 0.90 18.55 -8.48
CA GLN A 693 1.82 17.57 -9.07
C GLN A 693 1.60 16.17 -8.48
N ALA A 694 1.43 16.05 -7.16
CA ALA A 694 1.15 14.78 -6.50
C ALA A 694 -0.14 14.14 -7.02
N HIS A 695 -1.20 14.93 -7.19
CA HIS A 695 -2.46 14.46 -7.76
C HIS A 695 -2.30 14.03 -9.23
N THR A 696 -1.57 14.79 -10.06
CA THR A 696 -1.23 14.38 -11.42
C THR A 696 -0.48 13.04 -11.43
N HIS A 697 0.47 12.84 -10.53
CA HIS A 697 1.21 11.58 -10.39
C HIS A 697 0.33 10.41 -9.90
N VAL A 698 -0.74 10.67 -9.13
CA VAL A 698 -1.78 9.65 -8.85
C VAL A 698 -2.48 9.21 -10.13
N ARG A 699 -2.85 10.16 -11.01
CA ARG A 699 -3.47 9.88 -12.31
C ARG A 699 -2.50 9.13 -13.24
N ILE A 700 -1.25 9.57 -13.34
CA ILE A 700 -0.20 8.88 -14.10
C ILE A 700 -0.01 7.46 -13.58
N ARG A 701 -0.01 7.27 -12.25
CA ARG A 701 0.06 5.95 -11.64
C ARG A 701 -1.09 5.09 -12.15
N LEU A 702 -2.34 5.56 -12.13
CA LEU A 702 -3.48 4.81 -12.68
C LEU A 702 -3.36 4.56 -14.19
N GLY A 703 -2.88 5.54 -14.96
CA GLY A 703 -2.60 5.40 -16.39
C GLY A 703 -1.66 4.23 -16.71
N LYS A 704 -0.67 3.96 -15.85
CA LYS A 704 0.20 2.76 -15.97
C LYS A 704 -0.60 1.45 -15.88
N TYR A 705 -1.62 1.39 -15.02
CA TYR A 705 -2.48 0.21 -14.88
C TYR A 705 -3.47 0.08 -16.03
N VAL A 706 -4.00 1.21 -16.54
CA VAL A 706 -4.88 1.23 -17.70
C VAL A 706 -4.14 0.76 -18.95
N ALA A 707 -2.91 1.23 -19.17
CA ALA A 707 -2.10 0.83 -20.31
C ALA A 707 -1.95 -0.71 -20.39
N ILE A 708 -1.67 -1.37 -19.26
CA ILE A 708 -1.51 -2.84 -19.19
C ILE A 708 -2.83 -3.61 -19.01
N ASN A 709 -3.99 -2.92 -19.03
CA ASN A 709 -5.32 -3.51 -18.80
C ASN A 709 -5.54 -4.13 -17.40
N GLU A 710 -4.88 -3.63 -16.36
CA GLU A 710 -4.97 -4.11 -14.96
C GLU A 710 -5.55 -3.06 -14.00
N VAL A 711 -6.57 -2.31 -14.45
CA VAL A 711 -7.15 -1.16 -13.74
C VAL A 711 -7.57 -1.51 -12.30
N SER A 712 -8.15 -2.70 -12.12
CA SER A 712 -8.64 -3.18 -10.82
C SER A 712 -7.55 -3.23 -9.74
N GLN A 713 -6.29 -3.48 -10.10
CA GLN A 713 -5.18 -3.53 -9.15
C GLN A 713 -4.67 -2.12 -8.76
N GLY A 714 -5.02 -1.09 -9.53
CA GLY A 714 -4.56 0.28 -9.37
C GLY A 714 -5.16 1.00 -8.17
N ILE A 715 -6.38 0.64 -7.77
CA ILE A 715 -7.18 1.35 -6.76
C ILE A 715 -6.99 0.86 -5.32
N PHE A 716 -6.40 -0.33 -5.13
CA PHE A 716 -6.08 -0.83 -3.80
C PHE A 716 -4.93 -0.05 -3.14
N HIS A 717 -4.71 -0.23 -1.84
CA HIS A 717 -3.67 0.46 -1.05
C HIS A 717 -2.29 0.57 -1.76
N PRO A 718 -1.66 1.74 -1.89
CA PRO A 718 -1.93 2.96 -1.12
C PRO A 718 -2.75 4.01 -1.91
N HIS A 719 -3.50 3.66 -2.96
CA HIS A 719 -4.13 4.66 -3.82
C HIS A 719 -5.04 5.65 -3.06
N TYR A 720 -6.05 5.15 -2.36
CA TYR A 720 -6.94 5.99 -1.56
C TYR A 720 -6.23 6.60 -0.34
N LEU A 721 -5.23 5.93 0.25
CA LEU A 721 -4.41 6.56 1.30
C LEU A 721 -3.70 7.83 0.80
N LEU A 722 -3.12 7.79 -0.40
CA LEU A 722 -2.41 8.92 -0.99
C LEU A 722 -3.39 10.06 -1.33
N LEU A 723 -4.55 9.76 -1.92
CA LEU A 723 -5.60 10.76 -2.17
C LEU A 723 -6.10 11.40 -0.87
N GLY A 724 -6.32 10.59 0.17
CA GLY A 724 -6.71 11.07 1.50
C GLY A 724 -5.67 12.02 2.11
N LYS A 725 -4.38 11.71 1.98
CA LYS A 725 -3.29 12.61 2.44
C LYS A 725 -3.25 13.92 1.63
N ILE A 726 -3.43 13.88 0.31
CA ILE A 726 -3.51 15.09 -0.53
C ILE A 726 -4.67 15.97 -0.07
N ALA A 727 -5.87 15.40 0.08
CA ALA A 727 -7.05 16.13 0.53
C ALA A 727 -6.88 16.70 1.95
N SER A 728 -6.29 15.93 2.88
CA SER A 728 -6.02 16.37 4.24
C SER A 728 -5.02 17.54 4.30
N LEU A 729 -3.91 17.49 3.54
CA LEU A 729 -2.96 18.61 3.49
C LEU A 729 -3.58 19.86 2.85
N ARG A 730 -4.40 19.71 1.80
CA ARG A 730 -5.18 20.85 1.26
C ARG A 730 -6.14 21.41 2.30
N ALA A 731 -6.82 20.55 3.07
CA ALA A 731 -7.69 20.98 4.16
C ALA A 731 -6.92 21.74 5.24
N LYS A 732 -5.69 21.32 5.60
CA LYS A 732 -4.83 22.06 6.52
C LYS A 732 -4.44 23.43 5.99
N LEU A 733 -4.07 23.55 4.72
CA LEU A 733 -3.78 24.84 4.09
C LEU A 733 -5.00 25.76 4.11
N MET A 734 -6.19 25.23 3.78
CA MET A 734 -7.45 25.98 3.88
C MET A 734 -7.87 26.30 5.31
N LEU A 735 -7.46 25.51 6.30
CA LEU A 735 -7.76 25.73 7.70
C LEU A 735 -6.96 26.92 8.24
N PHE A 736 -5.64 26.90 8.06
CA PHE A 736 -4.73 27.87 8.68
C PHE A 736 -4.37 29.07 7.79
N PHE A 737 -4.48 28.94 6.45
CA PHE A 737 -4.10 29.99 5.50
C PHE A 737 -5.14 30.18 4.38
N PRO A 738 -6.45 30.26 4.68
CA PRO A 738 -7.52 30.22 3.67
C PRO A 738 -7.42 31.29 2.58
N GLN A 739 -6.91 32.48 2.94
CA GLN A 739 -6.76 33.62 2.02
C GLN A 739 -5.54 33.51 1.10
N LEU A 740 -4.56 32.67 1.44
CA LEU A 740 -3.32 32.50 0.68
C LEU A 740 -3.38 31.31 -0.29
N VAL A 741 -4.37 30.43 -0.14
CA VAL A 741 -4.56 29.29 -1.04
C VAL A 741 -4.96 29.81 -2.44
N PRO A 742 -4.37 29.33 -3.53
CA PRO A 742 -4.72 29.79 -4.88
C PRO A 742 -6.13 29.34 -5.28
N LEU A 743 -6.79 30.08 -6.18
CA LEU A 743 -8.10 29.70 -6.73
C LEU A 743 -7.97 28.45 -7.60
N ASP A 744 -8.77 27.42 -7.31
CA ASP A 744 -8.67 26.11 -7.94
C ASP A 744 -10.05 25.46 -8.09
N ASN A 745 -10.71 25.70 -9.23
CA ASN A 745 -12.04 25.13 -9.48
C ASN A 745 -12.01 23.61 -9.72
N GLU A 746 -10.86 23.01 -10.02
CA GLU A 746 -10.75 21.57 -10.27
C GLU A 746 -10.78 20.78 -8.96
N HIS A 747 -10.10 21.28 -7.94
CA HIS A 747 -9.94 20.60 -6.66
C HIS A 747 -10.73 21.23 -5.52
N LEU A 748 -11.20 22.47 -5.71
CA LEU A 748 -12.04 23.22 -4.78
C LEU A 748 -13.23 23.85 -5.53
N PRO A 749 -14.18 23.04 -6.01
CA PRO A 749 -15.33 23.48 -6.82
C PRO A 749 -16.29 24.43 -6.07
N THR A 750 -16.10 24.57 -4.76
CA THR A 750 -16.82 25.47 -3.86
C THR A 750 -16.26 26.91 -3.85
N ASP A 751 -15.24 27.21 -4.68
CA ASP A 751 -14.58 28.53 -4.71
C ASP A 751 -15.50 29.64 -5.25
N ASN A 752 -15.76 30.65 -4.40
CA ASN A 752 -16.46 31.89 -4.73
C ASN A 752 -15.64 33.10 -4.25
N THR A 753 -15.58 34.16 -5.06
CA THR A 753 -14.72 35.32 -4.81
C THR A 753 -15.49 36.62 -4.81
N PHE A 754 -15.08 37.54 -3.93
CA PHE A 754 -15.43 38.95 -4.01
C PHE A 754 -14.14 39.74 -4.30
N GLY A 755 -13.97 40.23 -5.53
CA GLY A 755 -12.70 40.80 -5.97
C GLY A 755 -11.60 39.74 -6.10
N ARG A 756 -10.49 39.88 -5.35
CA ARG A 756 -9.36 38.92 -5.34
C ARG A 756 -9.37 37.95 -4.15
N THR A 757 -10.30 38.09 -3.21
CA THR A 757 -10.35 37.30 -1.97
C THR A 757 -11.51 36.32 -1.99
N ARG A 758 -11.35 35.19 -1.28
CA ARG A 758 -12.42 34.24 -1.07
C ARG A 758 -13.47 34.80 -0.11
N ILE A 759 -14.73 34.51 -0.39
CA ILE A 759 -15.84 34.79 0.53
C ILE A 759 -15.78 33.78 1.69
N GLU A 760 -16.18 34.18 2.90
CA GLU A 760 -16.17 33.30 4.09
C GLU A 760 -16.96 32.00 3.88
N ALA A 761 -18.14 32.07 3.26
CA ALA A 761 -18.94 30.89 2.92
C ALA A 761 -18.16 29.88 2.06
N SER A 762 -17.36 30.37 1.11
CA SER A 762 -16.53 29.53 0.26
C SER A 762 -15.43 28.83 1.06
N ILE A 763 -14.85 29.51 2.04
CA ILE A 763 -13.83 28.95 2.93
C ILE A 763 -14.41 27.81 3.77
N HIS A 764 -15.58 28.02 4.39
CA HIS A 764 -16.23 26.98 5.20
C HIS A 764 -16.63 25.76 4.36
N TRP A 765 -17.31 25.96 3.23
CA TRP A 765 -17.68 24.87 2.33
C TRP A 765 -16.47 24.14 1.76
N GLY A 766 -15.42 24.87 1.40
CA GLY A 766 -14.17 24.28 0.89
C GLY A 766 -13.46 23.41 1.92
N ARG A 767 -13.42 23.84 3.18
CA ARG A 767 -12.88 23.02 4.27
C ARG A 767 -13.70 21.75 4.47
N ILE A 768 -15.03 21.86 4.57
CA ILE A 768 -15.92 20.71 4.77
C ILE A 768 -15.74 19.72 3.60
N TYR A 769 -15.75 20.20 2.35
CA TYR A 769 -15.54 19.39 1.15
C TYR A 769 -14.22 18.62 1.17
N LEU A 770 -13.10 19.29 1.46
CA LEU A 770 -11.78 18.64 1.50
C LEU A 770 -11.67 17.61 2.63
N THR A 771 -12.23 17.91 3.80
CA THR A 771 -12.23 16.97 4.93
C THR A 771 -13.14 15.78 4.68
N GLU A 772 -14.29 15.97 4.02
CA GLU A 772 -15.18 14.89 3.60
C GLU A 772 -14.46 13.96 2.62
N LYS A 773 -13.78 14.51 1.61
CA LYS A 773 -12.96 13.71 0.68
C LYS A 773 -11.87 12.92 1.39
N ALA A 774 -11.13 13.57 2.29
CA ALA A 774 -10.09 12.88 3.06
C ALA A 774 -10.70 11.70 3.86
N ARG A 775 -11.85 11.92 4.50
CA ARG A 775 -12.59 10.90 5.26
C ARG A 775 -13.07 9.75 4.36
N LEU A 776 -13.68 10.03 3.20
CA LEU A 776 -14.13 9.03 2.23
C LEU A 776 -12.97 8.18 1.71
N TYR A 777 -11.83 8.79 1.36
CA TYR A 777 -10.66 8.05 0.91
C TYR A 777 -9.99 7.25 2.03
N GLY A 778 -9.95 7.78 3.26
CA GLY A 778 -9.50 7.03 4.44
C GLY A 778 -10.35 5.78 4.69
N ALA A 779 -11.67 5.91 4.52
CA ALA A 779 -12.64 4.83 4.59
C ALA A 779 -12.43 3.79 3.46
N ALA A 780 -12.35 4.21 2.20
CA ALA A 780 -12.12 3.33 1.04
C ALA A 780 -10.77 2.59 1.09
N ASN A 781 -9.77 3.17 1.77
CA ASN A 781 -8.49 2.48 2.02
C ASN A 781 -8.59 1.40 3.11
N GLY A 782 -9.65 1.37 3.93
CA GLY A 782 -9.85 0.38 5.00
C GLY A 782 -9.05 0.64 6.28
N GLU A 783 -8.46 1.83 6.46
CA GLU A 783 -7.65 2.16 7.66
C GLU A 783 -8.48 2.97 8.68
N GLY A 784 -9.04 2.26 9.69
CA GLY A 784 -9.92 2.86 10.70
C GLY A 784 -9.29 3.98 11.55
N GLU A 785 -8.00 3.89 11.86
CA GLU A 785 -7.28 4.95 12.60
C GLU A 785 -7.14 6.24 11.78
N VAL A 786 -6.77 6.13 10.50
CA VAL A 786 -6.66 7.28 9.59
C VAL A 786 -8.03 7.92 9.39
N TYR A 787 -9.06 7.09 9.18
CA TYR A 787 -10.44 7.57 9.10
C TYR A 787 -10.85 8.35 10.35
N ALA A 788 -10.60 7.80 11.54
CA ALA A 788 -10.96 8.44 12.81
C ALA A 788 -10.29 9.81 12.97
N CYS A 789 -9.02 9.94 12.55
CA CYS A 789 -8.31 11.22 12.56
C CYS A 789 -8.94 12.24 11.59
N TYR A 790 -9.31 11.83 10.38
CA TYR A 790 -9.98 12.71 9.42
C TYR A 790 -11.39 13.09 9.85
N ALA A 791 -12.15 12.17 10.45
CA ALA A 791 -13.45 12.45 11.04
C ALA A 791 -13.36 13.43 12.23
N ALA A 792 -12.33 13.31 13.07
CA ALA A 792 -12.05 14.28 14.14
C ALA A 792 -11.68 15.67 13.60
N MET A 793 -10.89 15.74 12.52
CA MET A 793 -10.58 17.00 11.83
C MET A 793 -11.84 17.62 11.21
N GLN A 794 -12.70 16.81 10.59
CA GLN A 794 -13.98 17.28 10.05
C GLN A 794 -14.92 17.79 11.15
N CYS A 795 -14.98 17.11 12.30
CA CYS A 795 -15.69 17.57 13.49
C CYS A 795 -15.22 18.99 13.89
N TRP A 796 -13.90 19.21 13.95
CA TRP A 796 -13.35 20.54 14.22
C TRP A 796 -13.78 21.59 13.19
N VAL A 797 -13.74 21.26 11.89
CA VAL A 797 -14.19 22.18 10.83
C VAL A 797 -15.67 22.56 10.96
N HIS A 798 -16.54 21.60 11.31
CA HIS A 798 -17.96 21.89 11.58
C HIS A 798 -18.15 22.77 12.81
N LEU A 799 -17.36 22.57 13.88
CA LEU A 799 -17.42 23.42 15.07
C LEU A 799 -16.98 24.87 14.75
N ILE A 800 -15.99 25.06 13.90
CA ILE A 800 -15.62 26.40 13.40
C ILE A 800 -16.79 27.03 12.64
N ALA A 801 -17.43 26.28 11.73
CA ALA A 801 -18.57 26.78 10.96
C ALA A 801 -19.80 27.09 11.85
N ALA A 802 -19.99 26.35 12.94
CA ALA A 802 -21.10 26.58 13.87
C ALA A 802 -21.04 27.93 14.60
N TYR A 803 -19.87 28.56 14.65
CA TYR A 803 -19.65 29.85 15.32
C TYR A 803 -19.48 31.02 14.33
N ALA A 804 -19.62 30.76 13.03
CA ALA A 804 -19.67 31.80 12.01
C ALA A 804 -21.07 32.45 11.95
N GLU A 805 -21.16 33.67 11.43
CA GLU A 805 -22.47 34.30 11.26
C GLU A 805 -23.29 33.58 10.18
N PRO A 806 -24.63 33.54 10.29
CA PRO A 806 -25.48 32.90 9.29
C PRO A 806 -25.30 33.45 7.87
N GLU A 807 -24.88 34.71 7.73
CA GLU A 807 -24.58 35.35 6.45
C GLU A 807 -23.31 34.78 5.82
N ASP A 808 -22.29 34.51 6.65
CA ASP A 808 -21.01 33.94 6.25
C ASP A 808 -21.10 32.45 5.91
N LEU A 809 -22.25 31.81 6.14
CA LEU A 809 -22.52 30.41 5.82
C LEU A 809 -23.37 30.22 4.54
N ARG A 810 -23.93 31.30 4.00
CA ARG A 810 -24.80 31.26 2.81
C ARG A 810 -23.98 31.26 1.52
N SER A 811 -24.14 30.23 0.71
CA SER A 811 -23.51 30.15 -0.62
C SER A 811 -24.50 30.49 -1.72
N SER A 812 -24.06 31.28 -2.72
CA SER A 812 -24.87 31.65 -3.88
C SER A 812 -24.84 30.63 -5.03
N ARG A 813 -23.90 29.66 -5.01
CA ARG A 813 -23.70 28.65 -6.05
C ARG A 813 -24.44 27.34 -5.74
N GLN A 814 -25.78 27.29 -5.84
CA GLN A 814 -26.61 26.05 -5.79
C GLN A 814 -26.41 25.09 -4.58
N LEU A 815 -25.47 25.38 -3.70
CA LEU A 815 -25.16 24.73 -2.44
C LEU A 815 -26.17 25.26 -1.44
N GLY A 816 -26.84 24.36 -0.72
CA GLY A 816 -27.79 24.74 0.33
C GLY A 816 -27.15 25.62 1.41
N ASN A 817 -27.96 26.08 2.36
CA ASN A 817 -27.46 26.87 3.49
C ASN A 817 -26.94 25.95 4.61
N LEU A 818 -25.74 26.21 5.13
CA LEU A 818 -25.31 25.65 6.40
C LEU A 818 -25.98 26.44 7.53
N SER A 819 -26.57 25.75 8.50
CA SER A 819 -27.00 26.36 9.75
C SER A 819 -26.04 26.02 10.89
N PRO A 820 -25.85 26.92 11.87
CA PRO A 820 -25.06 26.64 13.07
C PRO A 820 -25.48 25.34 13.79
N GLU A 821 -26.79 25.15 13.96
CA GLU A 821 -27.38 23.95 14.61
C GLU A 821 -27.06 22.67 13.85
N SER A 822 -27.18 22.68 12.52
CA SER A 822 -26.83 21.55 11.67
C SER A 822 -25.34 21.21 11.78
N CYS A 823 -24.47 22.24 11.83
CA CYS A 823 -23.04 22.05 12.02
C CYS A 823 -22.70 21.41 13.37
N LEU A 824 -23.36 21.82 14.46
CA LEU A 824 -23.21 21.19 15.78
C LEU A 824 -23.65 19.72 15.77
N LYS A 825 -24.80 19.43 15.12
CA LYS A 825 -25.29 18.05 14.97
C LYS A 825 -24.31 17.18 14.19
N TRP A 826 -23.78 17.69 13.07
CA TRP A 826 -22.75 17.01 12.29
C TRP A 826 -21.46 16.79 13.10
N ALA A 827 -21.01 17.79 13.85
CA ALA A 827 -19.85 17.66 14.71
C ALA A 827 -20.02 16.54 15.75
N ARG A 828 -21.20 16.43 16.38
CA ARG A 828 -21.53 15.34 17.33
C ARG A 828 -21.47 13.97 16.66
N THR A 829 -22.12 13.83 15.51
CA THR A 829 -22.17 12.56 14.75
C THR A 829 -20.76 12.12 14.33
N LEU A 830 -19.96 13.03 13.77
CA LEU A 830 -18.59 12.75 13.33
C LEU A 830 -17.67 12.38 14.49
N ARG A 831 -17.76 13.11 15.62
CA ARG A 831 -17.04 12.78 16.86
C ARG A 831 -17.36 11.36 17.32
N ASN A 832 -18.64 11.02 17.43
CA ASN A 832 -19.08 9.69 17.89
C ASN A 832 -18.59 8.59 16.94
N HIS A 833 -18.68 8.81 15.62
CA HIS A 833 -18.23 7.82 14.64
C HIS A 833 -16.71 7.66 14.61
N ALA A 834 -15.94 8.73 14.84
CA ALA A 834 -14.49 8.67 14.99
C ALA A 834 -14.10 7.77 16.17
N LEU A 835 -14.79 7.88 17.30
CA LEU A 835 -14.55 7.05 18.49
C LEU A 835 -14.85 5.57 18.22
N ILE A 836 -15.98 5.28 17.56
CA ILE A 836 -16.37 3.93 17.14
C ILE A 836 -15.29 3.32 16.22
N SER A 837 -14.87 4.06 15.20
CA SER A 837 -13.90 3.59 14.20
C SER A 837 -12.48 3.38 14.78
N TYR A 838 -12.16 4.05 15.88
CA TYR A 838 -10.86 3.93 16.55
C TYR A 838 -10.74 2.70 17.47
N ALA A 839 -11.86 2.04 17.79
CA ALA A 839 -11.94 1.03 18.85
C ALA A 839 -10.89 -0.09 18.73
N ASP A 840 -10.65 -0.60 17.53
CA ASP A 840 -9.67 -1.68 17.30
C ASP A 840 -8.22 -1.21 17.47
N ALA A 841 -7.89 -0.03 16.95
CA ALA A 841 -6.56 0.56 17.06
C ALA A 841 -6.22 0.87 18.53
N GLY A 842 -7.12 1.57 19.22
CA GLY A 842 -6.96 1.92 20.62
C GLY A 842 -6.85 0.71 21.55
N ARG A 843 -7.65 -0.35 21.30
CA ARG A 843 -7.55 -1.61 22.03
C ARG A 843 -6.20 -2.31 21.82
N ARG A 844 -5.70 -2.35 20.58
CA ARG A 844 -4.37 -2.89 20.27
C ARG A 844 -3.28 -2.12 21.04
N TYR A 845 -3.34 -0.80 21.06
CA TYR A 845 -2.33 0.03 21.75
C TYR A 845 -2.37 -0.14 23.27
N TYR A 846 -3.57 -0.18 23.86
CA TYR A 846 -3.76 -0.49 25.28
C TYR A 846 -3.09 -1.81 25.68
N TYR A 847 -3.35 -2.90 24.94
CA TYR A 847 -2.75 -4.20 25.24
C TYR A 847 -1.23 -4.21 25.08
N GLN A 848 -0.69 -3.53 24.07
CA GLN A 848 0.77 -3.41 23.91
C GLN A 848 1.42 -2.67 25.08
N ILE A 849 0.81 -1.58 25.57
CA ILE A 849 1.32 -0.84 26.73
C ILE A 849 1.27 -1.72 27.98
N LYS A 850 0.16 -2.41 28.22
CA LYS A 850 0.00 -3.32 29.36
C LYS A 850 1.01 -4.46 29.36
N GLU A 851 1.19 -5.13 28.23
CA GLU A 851 2.11 -6.26 28.09
C GLU A 851 3.58 -5.85 28.37
N LYS A 852 3.94 -4.59 28.09
CA LYS A 852 5.30 -4.07 28.26
C LYS A 852 5.54 -3.31 29.56
N SER A 853 4.50 -3.07 30.35
CA SER A 853 4.59 -2.39 31.64
C SER A 853 5.14 -3.31 32.75
N GLY A 854 6.02 -2.80 33.61
CA GLY A 854 6.45 -3.49 34.85
C GLY A 854 7.40 -4.70 34.68
N LEU A 855 8.15 -4.80 33.58
CA LEU A 855 9.02 -5.95 33.30
C LEU A 855 10.38 -5.88 34.06
N PRO A 856 10.77 -6.91 34.86
CA PRO A 856 11.78 -6.79 35.92
C PRO A 856 13.25 -7.09 35.55
N ARG A 857 13.67 -7.06 34.27
CA ARG A 857 15.02 -7.60 33.90
C ARG A 857 15.98 -6.66 33.16
N ASP A 858 15.51 -5.54 32.63
CA ASP A 858 16.35 -4.47 32.04
C ASP A 858 15.48 -3.22 31.96
N ASP A 859 15.85 -2.10 32.57
CA ASP A 859 15.01 -0.89 32.57
C ASP A 859 14.93 -0.19 31.21
N GLN A 860 15.65 -0.70 30.20
CA GLN A 860 15.86 -0.03 28.91
C GLN A 860 15.73 -1.01 27.75
N ASP A 861 15.17 -0.52 26.64
CA ASP A 861 15.13 -1.21 25.36
C ASP A 861 16.06 -0.51 24.36
N LYS A 862 16.93 -1.28 23.67
CA LYS A 862 17.86 -0.77 22.65
C LYS A 862 17.25 -0.80 21.25
N PHE A 863 17.37 0.33 20.55
CA PHE A 863 16.92 0.54 19.17
C PHE A 863 18.02 1.27 18.38
N GLY A 864 18.93 0.53 17.74
CA GLY A 864 20.12 1.11 17.12
C GLY A 864 20.94 1.94 18.12
N PHE A 865 21.06 3.24 17.84
CA PHE A 865 21.78 4.20 18.68
C PHE A 865 20.94 4.83 19.81
N TYR A 866 19.69 4.40 20.00
CA TYR A 866 18.80 4.90 21.06
C TYR A 866 18.54 3.83 22.13
N LEU A 867 18.53 4.24 23.39
CA LEU A 867 18.12 3.45 24.55
C LEU A 867 16.90 4.13 25.18
N ILE A 868 15.74 3.46 25.18
CA ILE A 868 14.49 4.01 25.69
C ILE A 868 14.10 3.31 26.98
N GLN A 869 13.82 4.08 28.03
CA GLN A 869 13.36 3.56 29.31
C GLN A 869 11.99 2.86 29.18
N LYS A 870 11.84 1.71 29.85
CA LYS A 870 10.58 0.96 29.90
C LYS A 870 9.53 1.66 30.76
N ILE A 871 8.27 1.30 30.53
CA ILE A 871 7.14 1.81 31.31
C ILE A 871 7.06 1.01 32.64
N PRO A 872 6.94 1.68 33.81
CA PRO A 872 6.74 1.03 35.09
C PRO A 872 5.36 0.35 35.13
N ALA A 873 5.08 -0.41 36.20
CA ALA A 873 3.78 -1.05 36.33
C ALA A 873 2.64 -0.02 36.44
N ILE A 874 1.49 -0.34 35.83
CA ILE A 874 0.37 0.59 35.68
C ILE A 874 -0.74 0.27 36.68
N PHE A 875 -1.19 1.29 37.42
CA PHE A 875 -2.40 1.27 38.24
C PHE A 875 -3.54 1.98 37.50
N GLU A 876 -4.71 1.37 37.40
CA GLU A 876 -5.88 1.96 36.75
C GLU A 876 -6.91 2.39 37.79
N PHE A 877 -7.40 3.62 37.69
CA PHE A 877 -8.49 4.12 38.52
C PHE A 877 -9.58 4.77 37.65
N ARG A 878 -10.75 5.04 38.24
CA ARG A 878 -11.84 5.76 37.58
C ARG A 878 -12.32 6.91 38.47
N GLY A 879 -12.11 8.15 38.02
CA GLY A 879 -12.63 9.37 38.69
C GLY A 879 -12.06 9.62 40.08
N ASN A 880 -12.86 10.22 40.97
CA ASN A 880 -12.46 10.73 42.30
C ASN A 880 -12.03 9.65 43.34
N GLN A 881 -11.80 8.40 42.92
CA GLN A 881 -11.26 7.35 43.79
C GLN A 881 -9.78 7.57 44.18
N GLN A 882 -9.14 8.63 43.67
CA GLN A 882 -7.72 8.93 43.85
C GLN A 882 -7.35 9.30 45.31
N ASP A 883 -8.26 9.92 46.06
CA ASP A 883 -7.97 10.51 47.38
C ASP A 883 -7.70 9.47 48.49
N SER A 884 -8.10 8.21 48.31
CA SER A 884 -7.92 7.15 49.31
C SER A 884 -6.68 6.28 49.09
N SER A 885 -6.03 6.36 47.91
CA SER A 885 -4.96 5.42 47.49
C SER A 885 -3.59 6.08 47.27
N SER A 886 -3.52 7.41 47.29
CA SER A 886 -2.37 8.22 46.86
C SER A 886 -1.11 8.10 47.74
N ARG A 887 -1.19 7.58 48.96
CA ARG A 887 -0.04 7.45 49.89
C ARG A 887 0.80 6.17 49.74
N HIS A 888 0.40 5.20 48.90
CA HIS A 888 1.08 3.89 48.78
C HIS A 888 1.56 3.51 47.37
N LEU A 889 1.51 4.44 46.39
CA LEU A 889 1.81 4.17 44.98
C LEU A 889 3.24 4.54 44.55
N GLN A 890 4.25 4.37 45.40
CA GLN A 890 5.65 4.58 44.98
C GLN A 890 6.04 3.55 43.91
N GLY A 891 6.41 4.03 42.71
CA GLY A 891 6.88 3.18 41.61
C GLY A 891 5.81 2.69 40.62
N LEU A 892 4.55 3.15 40.74
CA LEU A 892 3.46 2.80 39.82
C LEU A 892 2.97 4.01 39.01
N LEU A 893 2.63 3.79 37.75
CA LEU A 893 2.00 4.78 36.87
C LEU A 893 0.48 4.73 36.99
N ALA A 894 -0.15 5.76 37.56
CA ALA A 894 -1.60 5.82 37.74
C ALA A 894 -2.32 6.42 36.53
N LEU A 895 -3.18 5.65 35.85
CA LEU A 895 -3.95 6.10 34.68
C LEU A 895 -5.45 6.25 35.01
N ASP A 896 -6.02 7.40 34.64
CA ASP A 896 -7.45 7.65 34.78
C ASP A 896 -8.26 7.06 33.60
N MET A 897 -8.90 5.93 33.86
CA MET A 897 -9.72 5.23 32.89
C MET A 897 -11.07 5.91 32.64
N SER A 898 -11.47 6.92 33.43
CA SER A 898 -12.71 7.66 33.18
C SER A 898 -12.67 8.49 31.89
N LEU A 899 -11.47 8.89 31.46
CA LEU A 899 -11.23 9.63 30.21
C LEU A 899 -10.72 8.72 29.08
N LEU A 900 -9.91 7.71 29.44
CA LEU A 900 -9.23 6.80 28.49
C LEU A 900 -10.09 5.62 28.03
N ALA A 901 -11.19 5.33 28.70
CA ALA A 901 -12.12 4.29 28.31
C ALA A 901 -13.54 4.86 28.15
N ILE A 902 -14.17 4.51 27.03
CA ILE A 902 -15.55 4.85 26.73
C ILE A 902 -16.35 3.57 26.67
N ASP A 903 -17.49 3.58 27.35
CA ASP A 903 -18.48 2.51 27.25
C ASP A 903 -19.23 2.64 25.91
N PRO A 904 -19.19 1.63 25.02
CA PRO A 904 -19.91 1.68 23.74
C PRO A 904 -21.42 1.87 23.89
N GLU A 905 -22.01 1.56 25.05
CA GLU A 905 -23.45 1.79 25.32
C GLU A 905 -23.81 3.28 25.41
N ARG A 906 -22.83 4.15 25.72
CA ARG A 906 -23.02 5.62 25.75
C ARG A 906 -23.04 6.25 24.35
N LEU A 907 -22.66 5.49 23.32
CA LEU A 907 -22.60 5.98 21.94
C LEU A 907 -23.80 5.48 21.14
N PRO A 908 -24.37 6.33 20.27
CA PRO A 908 -25.41 5.87 19.35
C PRO A 908 -24.84 4.80 18.41
N LYS A 909 -25.68 3.84 18.01
CA LYS A 909 -25.33 2.89 16.96
C LYS A 909 -25.29 3.65 15.64
N LEU A 910 -24.08 3.91 15.12
CA LEU A 910 -23.86 4.65 13.88
C LEU A 910 -23.41 3.77 12.72
N SER A 911 -23.01 2.53 12.99
CA SER A 911 -22.56 1.58 11.97
C SER A 911 -23.01 0.17 12.29
N PRO A 912 -23.10 -0.73 11.28
CA PRO A 912 -23.37 -2.15 11.49
C PRO A 912 -22.34 -2.83 12.42
N ASN A 913 -21.11 -2.33 12.40
CA ASN A 913 -19.98 -2.85 13.19
C ASN A 913 -19.77 -2.06 14.48
N HIS A 914 -20.85 -1.73 15.21
CA HIS A 914 -20.74 -1.04 16.50
C HIS A 914 -20.00 -1.91 17.52
N PRO A 915 -18.97 -1.39 18.24
CA PRO A 915 -18.17 -2.17 19.17
C PRO A 915 -18.99 -2.68 20.36
N GLU A 916 -18.82 -3.97 20.68
CA GLU A 916 -19.43 -4.59 21.87
C GLU A 916 -18.59 -4.43 23.15
N ARG A 917 -17.33 -4.02 23.00
CA ARG A 917 -16.38 -3.90 24.13
C ARG A 917 -15.95 -2.44 24.28
N THR A 918 -15.48 -2.11 25.48
CA THR A 918 -14.90 -0.81 25.83
C THR A 918 -13.97 -0.29 24.74
N ILE A 919 -14.18 0.98 24.39
CA ILE A 919 -13.35 1.73 23.45
C ILE A 919 -12.22 2.37 24.25
N TYR A 920 -10.99 1.95 23.99
CA TYR A 920 -9.79 2.48 24.64
C TYR A 920 -9.18 3.58 23.79
N LEU A 921 -8.80 4.71 24.39
CA LEU A 921 -8.18 5.85 23.71
C LEU A 921 -6.68 5.93 24.00
N PHE A 922 -5.94 4.93 23.56
CA PHE A 922 -4.47 4.86 23.65
C PHE A 922 -3.84 5.01 22.28
N GLY A 923 -2.56 5.37 22.22
CA GLY A 923 -1.82 5.64 20.99
C GLY A 923 -1.64 7.14 20.73
N SER A 924 -0.60 7.52 19.98
CA SER A 924 -0.28 8.94 19.77
C SER A 924 -1.42 9.70 19.10
N ASN A 925 -2.07 9.09 18.10
CA ASN A 925 -3.15 9.74 17.36
C ASN A 925 -4.47 9.90 18.15
N ALA A 926 -4.59 9.30 19.34
CA ALA A 926 -5.73 9.53 20.23
C ALA A 926 -5.84 11.01 20.64
N CYS A 927 -4.76 11.79 20.54
CA CYS A 927 -4.78 13.24 20.79
C CYS A 927 -5.82 13.98 19.93
N TYR A 928 -6.04 13.57 18.67
CA TYR A 928 -7.05 14.17 17.79
C TYR A 928 -8.47 13.92 18.31
N LEU A 929 -8.73 12.73 18.87
CA LEU A 929 -10.01 12.35 19.44
C LEU A 929 -10.28 13.12 20.73
N PHE A 930 -9.30 13.23 21.62
CA PHE A 930 -9.42 14.05 22.82
C PHE A 930 -9.64 15.53 22.49
N PHE A 931 -8.94 16.06 21.48
CA PHE A 931 -9.13 17.43 21.02
C PHE A 931 -10.56 17.65 20.50
N ALA A 932 -11.08 16.76 19.64
CA ALA A 932 -12.44 16.85 19.12
C ALA A 932 -13.50 16.71 20.22
N ARG A 933 -13.29 15.81 21.19
CA ARG A 933 -14.16 15.67 22.38
C ARG A 933 -14.20 16.94 23.21
N GLY A 934 -13.02 17.49 23.55
CA GLY A 934 -12.89 18.71 24.34
C GLY A 934 -13.49 19.93 23.66
N LEU A 935 -13.26 20.06 22.35
CA LEU A 935 -13.80 21.16 21.55
C LEU A 935 -15.32 21.07 21.42
N TYR A 936 -15.87 19.87 21.18
CA TYR A 936 -17.32 19.69 21.18
C TYR A 936 -17.92 20.05 22.55
N MET A 937 -17.34 19.56 23.65
CA MET A 937 -17.80 19.88 25.01
C MET A 937 -17.74 21.36 25.33
N LEU A 938 -16.73 22.06 24.85
CA LEU A 938 -16.64 23.50 25.00
C LEU A 938 -17.75 24.19 24.20
N CYS A 939 -17.94 23.78 22.94
CA CYS A 939 -18.78 24.46 21.98
C CYS A 939 -20.29 24.15 22.05
N SER A 940 -20.72 22.98 22.53
CA SER A 940 -22.14 22.60 22.56
C SER A 940 -22.88 23.21 23.74
N ASN A 941 -24.21 23.12 23.77
CA ASN A 941 -25.03 23.46 24.95
C ASN A 941 -25.44 22.22 25.76
N ASP A 942 -24.80 21.07 25.52
CA ASP A 942 -25.06 19.83 26.28
C ASP A 942 -24.41 19.90 27.67
N SER A 943 -25.10 19.45 28.72
CA SER A 943 -24.53 19.35 30.08
C SER A 943 -23.54 18.18 30.20
N GLU A 944 -23.83 17.06 29.54
CA GLU A 944 -22.99 15.87 29.52
C GLU A 944 -22.37 15.59 28.13
N GLU A 945 -21.27 14.84 28.10
CA GLU A 945 -20.57 14.50 26.86
C GLU A 945 -21.35 13.58 25.92
N PHE A 946 -22.11 12.66 26.51
CA PHE A 946 -22.86 11.63 25.81
C PHE A 946 -24.30 11.59 26.33
N SER A 947 -25.17 12.44 25.79
CA SER A 947 -26.61 12.31 25.98
C SER A 947 -27.18 11.24 25.05
N LEU A 948 -27.95 10.29 25.58
CA LEU A 948 -28.70 9.30 24.81
C LEU A 948 -30.07 9.89 24.47
N GLU A 949 -30.25 10.40 23.25
CA GLU A 949 -31.56 10.87 22.73
C GLU A 949 -32.53 9.72 22.39
N ASN A 950 -32.39 8.56 23.04
CA ASN A 950 -33.23 7.39 22.78
C ASN A 950 -34.50 7.40 23.64
N SER A 951 -35.37 8.37 23.42
CA SER A 951 -36.81 8.21 23.58
C SER A 951 -37.47 8.66 22.29
N SER A 952 -37.64 7.72 21.37
CA SER A 952 -38.45 7.83 20.17
C SER A 952 -39.93 7.93 20.53
N THR A 953 -40.29 8.99 21.23
CA THR A 953 -41.66 9.40 21.52
C THR A 953 -41.63 10.91 21.41
N GLU A 954 -42.13 11.43 20.28
CA GLU A 954 -42.21 12.87 19.96
C GLU A 954 -43.17 13.65 20.90
N GLU A 955 -43.54 13.11 22.07
CA GLU A 955 -44.56 13.66 22.95
C GLU A 955 -44.04 14.25 24.27
N GLU A 956 -42.74 14.24 24.57
CA GLU A 956 -42.19 14.84 25.80
C GLU A 956 -41.17 15.96 25.55
N ILE A 957 -41.44 16.88 24.61
CA ILE A 957 -40.73 18.18 24.53
C ILE A 957 -41.40 19.20 25.47
N SER A 958 -41.60 18.80 26.73
CA SER A 958 -42.04 19.72 27.79
C SER A 958 -41.55 19.25 29.17
N SER A 959 -40.24 19.04 29.28
CA SER A 959 -39.54 19.16 30.56
C SER A 959 -38.65 20.42 30.50
N PRO A 960 -38.58 21.21 31.59
CA PRO A 960 -37.92 22.50 31.59
C PRO A 960 -36.43 22.34 31.33
N GLU A 961 -35.84 23.29 30.61
CA GLU A 961 -34.39 23.47 30.41
C GLU A 961 -33.67 23.22 31.74
N GLU A 962 -33.03 22.05 31.91
CA GLU A 962 -32.14 21.83 33.04
C GLU A 962 -30.99 22.84 32.92
N ASP A 963 -30.81 23.68 33.93
CA ASP A 963 -29.72 24.64 33.99
C ASP A 963 -28.38 23.90 33.80
N ILE A 964 -27.62 24.31 32.78
CA ILE A 964 -26.32 23.71 32.46
C ILE A 964 -25.35 23.96 33.63
N ASP A 965 -24.80 22.90 34.23
CA ASP A 965 -23.66 23.01 35.13
C ASP A 965 -22.39 23.37 34.34
N TRP A 966 -22.25 24.67 34.08
CA TRP A 966 -21.12 25.25 33.36
C TRP A 966 -19.78 24.93 34.02
N ARG A 967 -19.74 24.79 35.35
CA ARG A 967 -18.50 24.51 36.08
C ARG A 967 -18.04 23.09 35.80
N ALA A 968 -18.89 22.09 35.99
CA ALA A 968 -18.54 20.69 35.71
C ALA A 968 -18.16 20.48 34.23
N LYS A 969 -18.90 21.12 33.32
CA LYS A 969 -18.65 21.08 31.88
C LYS A 969 -17.30 21.66 31.48
N LEU A 970 -16.97 22.86 31.95
CA LEU A 970 -15.69 23.52 31.64
C LEU A 970 -14.52 22.77 32.26
N GLN A 971 -14.66 22.24 33.48
CA GLN A 971 -13.66 21.36 34.10
C GLN A 971 -13.43 20.09 33.27
N HIS A 972 -14.49 19.43 32.80
CA HIS A 972 -14.36 18.27 31.92
C HIS A 972 -13.67 18.62 30.59
N SER A 973 -14.02 19.75 29.98
CA SER A 973 -13.35 20.27 28.78
C SER A 973 -11.84 20.49 29.00
N ILE A 974 -11.45 21.10 30.13
CA ILE A 974 -10.05 21.29 30.52
C ILE A 974 -9.31 19.95 30.59
N ARG A 975 -9.91 18.94 31.24
CA ARG A 975 -9.33 17.59 31.36
C ARG A 975 -9.13 16.92 30.00
N LEU A 976 -10.12 17.02 29.11
CA LEU A 976 -10.03 16.48 27.73
C LEU A 976 -8.91 17.16 26.92
N PHE A 977 -8.79 18.49 26.99
CA PHE A 977 -7.71 19.20 26.33
C PHE A 977 -6.35 18.88 26.95
N ASN A 978 -6.28 18.72 28.26
CA ASN A 978 -5.08 18.27 28.97
C ASN A 978 -4.62 16.88 28.49
N MET A 979 -5.53 15.94 28.28
CA MET A 979 -5.21 14.67 27.64
C MET A 979 -4.74 14.85 26.19
N ALA A 980 -5.38 15.73 25.42
CA ALA A 980 -5.02 15.97 24.03
C ALA A 980 -3.59 16.48 23.88
N TRP A 981 -3.21 17.55 24.59
CA TRP A 981 -1.84 18.07 24.52
C TRP A 981 -0.85 17.21 25.29
N GLY A 982 -1.28 16.54 26.37
CA GLY A 982 -0.44 15.61 27.13
C GLY A 982 0.03 14.43 26.28
N ILE A 983 -0.85 13.79 25.50
CA ILE A 983 -0.49 12.71 24.56
C ILE A 983 0.38 13.25 23.42
N ALA A 984 0.11 14.46 22.95
CA ALA A 984 0.76 15.06 21.79
C ALA A 984 2.14 15.67 22.10
N GLU A 985 2.46 16.01 23.35
CA GLU A 985 3.73 16.61 23.75
C GLU A 985 4.72 15.56 24.24
N GLU A 986 5.94 15.56 23.70
CA GLU A 986 7.01 14.67 24.17
C GLU A 986 7.48 15.09 25.57
N GLY A 987 7.29 14.22 26.57
CA GLY A 987 7.73 14.46 27.95
C GLY A 987 9.10 13.90 28.33
N CYS A 988 9.82 13.27 27.40
CA CYS A 988 11.03 12.52 27.70
C CYS A 988 12.29 13.39 27.80
N ARG A 989 13.24 13.01 28.66
CA ARG A 989 14.57 13.64 28.76
C ARG A 989 15.60 12.87 27.93
N ILE A 990 16.35 13.58 27.11
CA ILE A 990 17.40 13.00 26.24
C ILE A 990 18.79 13.33 26.80
N ARG A 991 19.60 12.30 27.05
CA ARG A 991 21.00 12.44 27.47
C ARG A 991 21.91 11.67 26.50
N LYS A 992 23.08 12.21 26.19
CA LYS A 992 24.07 11.48 25.39
C LYS A 992 25.02 10.74 26.33
N ASP A 993 25.21 9.44 26.13
CA ASP A 993 26.20 8.70 26.90
C ASP A 993 27.61 9.15 26.49
N LYS A 994 28.44 9.46 27.49
CA LYS A 994 29.82 9.91 27.32
C LYS A 994 30.83 8.76 27.47
N ARG A 995 30.41 7.58 27.95
CA ARG A 995 31.30 6.48 28.34
C ARG A 995 31.67 5.56 27.18
N ASP A 996 30.89 5.54 26.10
CA ASP A 996 31.11 4.65 24.94
C ASP A 996 31.79 5.34 23.74
N ARG A 997 32.60 4.57 22.99
CA ARG A 997 33.11 4.96 21.66
C ARG A 997 31.97 5.08 20.63
N GLU A 998 30.83 4.46 20.89
CA GLU A 998 29.60 4.55 20.10
C GLU A 998 28.72 5.74 20.56
N ARG A 999 28.12 6.48 19.61
CA ARG A 999 27.26 7.64 19.90
C ARG A 999 25.86 7.21 20.37
N LEU A 1000 25.72 6.68 21.58
CA LEU A 1000 24.43 6.29 22.16
C LEU A 1000 23.68 7.47 22.79
N PHE A 1001 22.36 7.50 22.58
CA PHE A 1001 21.42 8.46 23.18
C PHE A 1001 20.45 7.73 24.12
N TYR A 1002 20.38 8.19 25.35
CA TYR A 1002 19.49 7.69 26.39
C TYR A 1002 18.24 8.58 26.50
N ILE A 1003 17.06 7.95 26.49
CA ILE A 1003 15.74 8.58 26.55
C ILE A 1003 15.06 8.08 27.82
N SER A 1004 14.98 8.94 28.84
CA SER A 1004 14.35 8.66 30.13
C SER A 1004 12.97 9.28 30.25
N ARG A 1005 12.05 8.55 30.88
CA ARG A 1005 10.68 8.96 31.23
C ARG A 1005 10.69 9.56 32.64
N VAL A 1006 10.06 10.70 32.85
CA VAL A 1006 10.02 11.46 34.11
C VAL A 1006 8.73 11.11 34.87
N LEU A 1007 8.62 9.84 35.27
CA LEU A 1007 7.36 9.29 35.80
C LEU A 1007 7.16 9.51 37.30
N ASN A 1008 8.21 9.86 38.06
CA ASN A 1008 8.15 10.10 39.51
C ASN A 1008 9.02 11.30 39.93
N SER A 1009 8.59 12.00 40.99
CA SER A 1009 9.08 13.29 41.50
C SER A 1009 10.41 13.28 42.26
N ASP A 1010 11.01 12.12 42.55
CA ASP A 1010 12.20 12.09 43.45
C ASP A 1010 13.45 12.71 42.80
N ASP A 1011 13.54 12.74 41.46
CA ASP A 1011 14.57 13.47 40.69
C ASP A 1011 14.15 14.91 40.31
N ALA A 1012 12.99 15.38 40.79
CA ALA A 1012 12.42 16.69 40.47
C ALA A 1012 12.68 17.76 41.54
N GLU A 1013 13.54 17.48 42.54
CA GLU A 1013 13.91 18.47 43.57
C GLU A 1013 14.65 19.70 42.98
N GLU A 1014 15.12 19.65 41.72
CA GLU A 1014 15.71 20.81 41.03
C GLU A 1014 14.73 21.57 40.10
N GLU A 1015 13.52 21.07 39.83
CA GLU A 1015 12.46 21.81 39.11
C GLU A 1015 11.44 22.38 40.11
N VAL A 1016 11.91 23.28 40.96
CA VAL A 1016 11.06 24.20 41.71
C VAL A 1016 10.24 25.00 40.68
N SER A 1017 8.91 24.79 40.63
CA SER A 1017 7.84 25.76 40.26
C SER A 1017 6.77 25.37 39.21
N MET A 1018 6.42 24.11 38.92
CA MET A 1018 5.29 23.84 37.98
C MET A 1018 4.33 22.70 38.35
N ASP A 1019 3.08 23.09 38.62
CA ASP A 1019 1.91 22.22 38.76
C ASP A 1019 1.40 21.74 37.40
N ILE A 1020 2.10 20.78 36.79
CA ILE A 1020 1.54 20.01 35.67
C ILE A 1020 0.41 19.13 36.23
N PRO A 1021 -0.80 19.13 35.65
CA PRO A 1021 -1.92 18.33 36.14
C PRO A 1021 -1.55 16.84 36.25
N PRO A 1022 -2.03 16.12 37.28
CA PRO A 1022 -1.66 14.72 37.54
C PRO A 1022 -2.01 13.80 36.35
N GLU A 1023 -3.13 14.08 35.69
CA GLU A 1023 -3.57 13.40 34.46
C GLU A 1023 -2.54 13.50 33.34
N VAL A 1024 -2.00 14.70 33.09
CA VAL A 1024 -0.97 14.92 32.08
C VAL A 1024 0.30 14.19 32.45
N ARG A 1025 0.74 14.30 33.71
CA ARG A 1025 1.96 13.60 34.20
C ARG A 1025 1.89 12.09 33.95
N SER A 1026 0.69 11.50 34.12
CA SER A 1026 0.50 10.06 33.95
C SER A 1026 0.59 9.55 32.50
N ILE A 1027 0.34 10.42 31.52
CA ILE A 1027 0.17 10.02 30.12
C ILE A 1027 1.25 10.56 29.20
N ARG A 1028 1.75 11.78 29.47
CA ARG A 1028 2.71 12.47 28.60
C ARG A 1028 3.94 11.61 28.32
N ASP A 1029 4.42 10.95 29.36
CA ASP A 1029 5.65 10.19 29.30
C ASP A 1029 5.45 8.76 28.76
N LEU A 1030 4.22 8.35 28.40
CA LEU A 1030 3.95 7.12 27.66
C LEU A 1030 4.39 7.20 26.20
N TYR A 1031 4.44 8.40 25.63
CA TYR A 1031 4.63 8.65 24.20
C TYR A 1031 5.90 9.51 23.96
N PRO A 1032 7.06 8.91 23.63
CA PRO A 1032 8.29 9.62 23.25
C PRO A 1032 8.22 10.11 21.80
N ARG A 1033 7.17 10.88 21.50
CA ARG A 1033 6.83 11.41 20.18
C ARG A 1033 5.97 12.66 20.34
N ARG A 1034 6.24 13.69 19.54
CA ARG A 1034 5.38 14.87 19.42
C ARG A 1034 4.37 14.72 18.29
N ILE A 1035 3.17 15.27 18.45
CA ILE A 1035 2.26 15.59 17.36
C ILE A 1035 2.09 17.10 17.33
N THR A 1036 2.61 17.71 16.28
CA THR A 1036 2.85 19.16 16.14
C THR A 1036 1.71 20.03 16.59
N GLU A 1037 0.66 20.14 15.78
CA GLU A 1037 -0.38 21.16 15.92
C GLU A 1037 -1.19 20.97 17.21
N ILE A 1038 -1.56 19.73 17.52
CA ILE A 1038 -2.42 19.40 18.67
C ILE A 1038 -1.76 19.71 20.02
N ALA A 1039 -0.44 19.58 20.12
CA ALA A 1039 0.30 19.90 21.34
C ALA A 1039 0.15 21.38 21.75
N ASP A 1040 0.10 22.32 20.80
CA ASP A 1040 -0.07 23.74 21.12
C ASP A 1040 -1.56 24.14 21.10
N LEU A 1041 -2.37 23.62 20.17
CA LEU A 1041 -3.80 23.91 20.12
C LEU A 1041 -4.52 23.41 21.38
N GLY A 1042 -4.19 22.22 21.88
CA GLY A 1042 -4.76 21.71 23.14
C GLY A 1042 -4.43 22.62 24.33
N LYS A 1043 -3.25 23.24 24.37
CA LYS A 1043 -2.88 24.22 25.41
C LYS A 1043 -3.69 25.51 25.30
N VAL A 1044 -3.88 26.03 24.08
CA VAL A 1044 -4.69 27.23 23.82
C VAL A 1044 -6.12 27.03 24.31
N PHE A 1045 -6.76 25.93 23.91
CA PHE A 1045 -8.15 25.68 24.29
C PHE A 1045 -8.33 25.24 25.75
N ALA A 1046 -7.35 24.56 26.35
CA ALA A 1046 -7.35 24.33 27.80
C ALA A 1046 -7.28 25.67 28.56
N ALA A 1047 -6.41 26.60 28.16
CA ALA A 1047 -6.31 27.92 28.77
C ALA A 1047 -7.60 28.74 28.58
N ALA A 1048 -8.22 28.68 27.41
CA ALA A 1048 -9.52 29.32 27.16
C ALA A 1048 -10.62 28.78 28.09
N SER A 1049 -10.70 27.44 28.26
CA SER A 1049 -11.64 26.82 29.19
C SER A 1049 -11.34 27.17 30.65
N MET A 1050 -10.06 27.29 31.04
CA MET A 1050 -9.66 27.73 32.40
C MET A 1050 -10.11 29.16 32.69
N VAL A 1051 -9.92 30.09 31.74
CA VAL A 1051 -10.37 31.49 31.89
C VAL A 1051 -11.89 31.56 31.96
N LEU A 1052 -12.62 30.77 31.16
CA LEU A 1052 -14.08 30.68 31.26
C LEU A 1052 -14.53 30.09 32.61
N CYS A 1053 -13.86 29.05 33.10
CA CYS A 1053 -14.16 28.42 34.37
C CYS A 1053 -13.86 29.33 35.57
N ALA A 1054 -12.94 30.29 35.43
CA ALA A 1054 -12.63 31.24 36.48
C ALA A 1054 -13.84 32.15 36.83
N TYR A 1055 -14.77 32.38 35.90
CA TYR A 1055 -16.01 33.13 36.14
C TYR A 1055 -17.07 32.33 36.91
N THR A 1056 -16.90 31.01 37.07
CA THR A 1056 -17.81 30.14 37.83
C THR A 1056 -17.17 29.60 39.12
N ALA A 1057 -15.92 30.01 39.39
CA ALA A 1057 -15.12 29.52 40.49
C ALA A 1057 -15.10 30.49 41.68
N GLU A 1058 -14.76 29.96 42.85
CA GLU A 1058 -14.52 30.77 44.05
C GLU A 1058 -13.26 31.65 43.89
N PRO A 1059 -13.11 32.77 44.61
CA PRO A 1059 -12.04 33.75 44.38
C PRO A 1059 -10.61 33.17 44.40
N GLU A 1060 -10.32 32.25 45.32
CA GLU A 1060 -9.00 31.61 45.44
C GLU A 1060 -8.71 30.69 44.25
N GLU A 1061 -9.71 29.94 43.80
CA GLU A 1061 -9.61 29.02 42.67
C GLU A 1061 -9.57 29.80 41.34
N CYS A 1062 -10.27 30.94 41.25
CA CYS A 1062 -10.18 31.86 40.12
C CYS A 1062 -8.74 32.37 39.90
N ILE A 1063 -8.04 32.76 40.97
CA ILE A 1063 -6.62 33.16 40.89
C ILE A 1063 -5.77 31.99 40.41
N SER A 1064 -6.00 30.78 40.94
CA SER A 1064 -5.28 29.56 40.55
C SER A 1064 -5.49 29.22 39.07
N LEU A 1065 -6.74 29.18 38.59
CA LEU A 1065 -7.10 28.89 37.20
C LEU A 1065 -6.47 29.89 36.22
N ASN A 1066 -6.51 31.18 36.56
CA ASN A 1066 -5.90 32.22 35.74
C ASN A 1066 -4.37 32.08 35.68
N ASN A 1067 -3.71 31.84 36.82
CA ASN A 1067 -2.26 31.61 36.85
C ASN A 1067 -1.87 30.37 36.05
N ASN A 1068 -2.64 29.28 36.16
CA ASN A 1068 -2.43 28.05 35.40
C ASN A 1068 -2.58 28.28 33.89
N ALA A 1069 -3.57 29.08 33.47
CA ALA A 1069 -3.75 29.46 32.07
C ALA A 1069 -2.54 30.24 31.53
N GLU A 1070 -1.98 31.19 32.29
CA GLU A 1070 -0.79 31.93 31.90
C GLU A 1070 0.45 31.05 31.76
N VAL A 1071 0.67 30.16 32.74
CA VAL A 1071 1.77 29.19 32.70
C VAL A 1071 1.65 28.28 31.48
N LEU A 1072 0.43 27.86 31.14
CA LEU A 1072 0.18 27.01 29.99
C LEU A 1072 0.46 27.73 28.66
N LEU A 1073 0.03 28.99 28.54
CA LEU A 1073 0.29 29.84 27.37
C LEU A 1073 1.77 30.23 27.24
N ALA A 1074 2.53 30.29 28.33
CA ALA A 1074 3.99 30.48 28.29
C ALA A 1074 4.74 29.26 27.71
N LYS A 1075 4.11 28.08 27.68
CA LYS A 1075 4.68 26.82 27.16
C LYS A 1075 4.38 26.55 25.68
N LEU A 1076 3.78 27.50 24.97
CA LEU A 1076 3.56 27.37 23.53
C LEU A 1076 4.90 27.17 22.80
N TYR A 1077 4.87 26.47 21.66
CA TYR A 1077 6.05 26.09 20.87
C TYR A 1077 7.02 25.10 21.54
N SER A 1078 6.75 24.74 22.80
CA SER A 1078 7.68 24.05 23.70
C SER A 1078 9.04 24.77 23.81
N ALA A 1079 9.02 26.11 23.77
CA ALA A 1079 10.24 26.93 23.80
C ALA A 1079 11.10 26.66 25.04
N GLN A 1080 10.49 26.57 26.22
CA GLN A 1080 11.17 26.26 27.49
C GLN A 1080 11.90 24.91 27.45
N LEU A 1081 11.22 23.84 27.02
CA LEU A 1081 11.84 22.50 26.89
C LEU A 1081 13.06 22.50 25.97
N LEU A 1082 13.00 23.27 24.87
CA LEU A 1082 14.13 23.44 23.97
C LEU A 1082 15.26 24.21 24.65
N GLU A 1083 14.96 25.29 25.36
CA GLU A 1083 15.95 26.08 26.11
C GLU A 1083 16.63 25.28 27.22
N ASP A 1084 15.93 24.37 27.89
CA ASP A 1084 16.51 23.64 29.02
C ASP A 1084 17.41 22.46 28.59
N SER A 1085 17.18 21.90 27.39
CA SER A 1085 17.89 20.70 26.93
C SER A 1085 18.85 20.94 25.76
N ASN A 1086 20.15 21.12 26.08
CA ASN A 1086 21.21 21.23 25.08
C ASN A 1086 21.33 19.98 24.18
N HIS A 1087 21.07 18.79 24.72
CA HIS A 1087 21.12 17.53 23.96
C HIS A 1087 19.97 17.41 22.98
N LEU A 1088 18.74 17.73 23.42
CA LEU A 1088 17.58 17.79 22.53
C LEU A 1088 17.80 18.81 21.43
N ARG A 1089 18.23 20.04 21.77
CA ARG A 1089 18.59 21.07 20.79
C ARG A 1089 19.62 20.59 19.78
N ALA A 1090 20.66 19.88 20.23
CA ALA A 1090 21.64 19.33 19.31
C ALA A 1090 21.04 18.24 18.39
N LEU A 1091 20.20 17.36 18.94
CA LEU A 1091 19.50 16.32 18.20
C LEU A 1091 18.64 16.95 17.11
N ILE A 1092 17.76 17.89 17.44
CA ILE A 1092 16.86 18.60 16.50
C ILE A 1092 17.55 19.69 15.65
N ARG A 1093 18.88 19.68 15.56
CA ARG A 1093 19.67 20.64 14.75
C ARG A 1093 19.40 22.10 15.07
N ARG A 1094 19.24 22.39 16.37
CA ARG A 1094 19.04 23.73 16.95
C ARG A 1094 17.85 24.47 16.35
N GLN A 1095 16.83 23.74 15.90
CA GLN A 1095 15.55 24.34 15.53
C GLN A 1095 14.98 25.09 16.74
N LYS A 1096 14.49 26.31 16.54
CA LYS A 1096 14.08 27.20 17.64
C LYS A 1096 12.71 26.84 18.21
N ARG A 1097 11.79 26.37 17.37
CA ARG A 1097 10.41 26.01 17.71
C ARG A 1097 9.85 24.97 16.75
N TYR A 1098 8.88 24.16 17.19
CA TYR A 1098 8.25 23.10 16.39
C TYR A 1098 7.18 23.61 15.40
N ASN A 1099 6.29 24.51 15.86
CA ASN A 1099 5.11 24.97 15.11
C ASN A 1099 5.28 26.40 14.57
N GLY A 1100 6.38 26.65 13.87
CA GLY A 1100 6.68 27.98 13.32
C GLY A 1100 5.64 28.47 12.32
N HIS A 1101 4.94 27.55 11.65
CA HIS A 1101 3.93 27.87 10.63
C HIS A 1101 2.67 28.54 11.18
N ILE A 1102 2.21 28.15 12.37
CA ILE A 1102 1.05 28.73 13.05
C ILE A 1102 1.44 29.72 14.14
N ALA A 1103 2.69 30.20 14.15
CA ALA A 1103 3.17 31.05 15.23
C ALA A 1103 2.41 32.37 15.35
N GLY A 1104 2.02 32.98 14.23
CA GLY A 1104 1.20 34.19 14.24
C GLY A 1104 -0.16 33.97 14.91
N TYR A 1105 -0.84 32.85 14.60
CA TYR A 1105 -2.09 32.47 15.25
C TYR A 1105 -1.93 32.27 16.75
N LEU A 1106 -0.91 31.52 17.18
CA LEU A 1106 -0.68 31.19 18.58
C LEU A 1106 -0.41 32.44 19.44
N GLU A 1107 0.33 33.44 18.93
CA GLU A 1107 0.53 34.72 19.64
C GLU A 1107 -0.77 35.53 19.72
N GLN A 1108 -1.57 35.57 18.64
CA GLN A 1108 -2.86 36.26 18.65
C GLN A 1108 -3.84 35.60 19.63
N ALA A 1109 -3.94 34.27 19.62
CA ALA A 1109 -4.80 33.52 20.54
C ALA A 1109 -4.40 33.75 22.00
N LYS A 1110 -3.09 33.74 22.29
CA LYS A 1110 -2.55 34.09 23.61
C LYS A 1110 -2.98 35.49 24.03
N HIS A 1111 -2.81 36.48 23.16
CA HIS A 1111 -3.24 37.85 23.44
C HIS A 1111 -4.74 37.94 23.70
N THR A 1112 -5.57 37.30 22.87
CA THR A 1112 -7.03 37.26 23.03
C THR A 1112 -7.43 36.69 24.39
N ILE A 1113 -6.91 35.53 24.77
CA ILE A 1113 -7.25 34.87 26.05
C ILE A 1113 -6.84 35.74 27.25
N LEU A 1114 -5.64 36.33 27.22
CA LEU A 1114 -5.16 37.21 28.29
C LEU A 1114 -5.93 38.53 28.37
N SER A 1115 -6.37 39.08 27.23
CA SER A 1115 -7.22 40.27 27.21
C SER A 1115 -8.62 39.97 27.77
N TYR A 1116 -9.15 38.77 27.50
CA TYR A 1116 -10.46 38.33 27.96
C TYR A 1116 -10.51 38.19 29.49
N ARG A 1117 -9.42 37.68 30.10
CA ARG A 1117 -9.23 37.63 31.56
C ARG A 1117 -9.47 38.98 32.24
N ASN A 1118 -9.06 40.07 31.61
CA ASN A 1118 -9.09 41.42 32.19
C ASN A 1118 -10.41 42.16 31.94
N SER A 1119 -11.45 41.48 31.44
CA SER A 1119 -12.78 42.07 31.19
C SER A 1119 -13.69 41.97 32.42
N ASP A 1120 -14.07 43.12 32.98
CA ASP A 1120 -14.79 43.28 34.28
C ASP A 1120 -16.33 43.24 34.19
N ASP A 1121 -16.93 42.70 33.12
CA ASP A 1121 -18.39 42.76 32.92
C ASP A 1121 -19.18 41.68 33.69
N SER A 1122 -19.36 41.83 35.01
CA SER A 1122 -20.04 40.85 35.89
C SER A 1122 -21.44 40.38 35.43
N ASP A 1123 -22.12 41.11 34.54
CA ASP A 1123 -23.53 40.89 34.18
C ASP A 1123 -23.75 40.00 32.93
N ILE A 1124 -22.69 39.50 32.28
CA ILE A 1124 -22.81 38.68 31.06
C ILE A 1124 -22.84 37.18 31.40
N SER A 1125 -23.83 36.45 30.86
CA SER A 1125 -23.93 34.99 31.02
C SER A 1125 -22.70 34.25 30.49
N ILE A 1126 -22.35 33.12 31.13
CA ILE A 1126 -21.19 32.29 30.74
C ILE A 1126 -21.33 31.79 29.30
N GLU A 1127 -22.54 31.50 28.85
CA GLU A 1127 -22.82 31.11 27.46
C GLU A 1127 -22.39 32.20 26.47
N THR A 1128 -22.81 33.45 26.71
CA THR A 1128 -22.47 34.59 25.86
C THR A 1128 -20.96 34.84 25.86
N ARG A 1129 -20.34 34.71 27.04
CA ARG A 1129 -18.89 34.85 27.20
C ARG A 1129 -18.12 33.81 26.40
N ARG A 1130 -18.50 32.54 26.55
CA ARG A 1130 -17.97 31.43 25.75
C ARG A 1130 -18.15 31.74 24.27
N ASN A 1131 -19.35 32.10 23.83
CA ASN A 1131 -19.64 32.30 22.42
C ASN A 1131 -18.76 33.36 21.79
N TYR A 1132 -18.56 34.47 22.49
CA TYR A 1132 -17.66 35.53 22.07
C TYR A 1132 -16.20 35.06 21.99
N LEU A 1133 -15.67 34.44 23.06
CA LEU A 1133 -14.27 34.01 23.11
C LEU A 1133 -13.96 32.96 22.03
N ILE A 1134 -14.83 31.97 21.85
CA ILE A 1134 -14.64 30.91 20.86
C ILE A 1134 -14.73 31.45 19.45
N ARG A 1135 -15.71 32.32 19.17
CA ARG A 1135 -15.80 32.99 17.86
C ARG A 1135 -14.54 33.78 17.55
N GLU A 1136 -14.01 34.54 18.51
CA GLU A 1136 -12.78 35.30 18.33
C GLU A 1136 -11.59 34.38 18.07
N LEU A 1137 -11.43 33.30 18.84
CA LEU A 1137 -10.36 32.32 18.64
C LEU A 1137 -10.43 31.63 17.28
N PHE A 1138 -11.63 31.32 16.79
CA PHE A 1138 -11.82 30.78 15.44
C PHE A 1138 -11.58 31.82 14.36
N PHE A 1139 -12.02 33.07 14.55
CA PHE A 1139 -11.77 34.16 13.61
C PHE A 1139 -10.27 34.42 13.43
N ARG A 1140 -9.49 34.44 14.52
CA ARG A 1140 -8.02 34.59 14.45
C ARG A 1140 -7.32 33.49 13.66
N LEU A 1141 -7.91 32.28 13.62
CA LEU A 1141 -7.43 31.18 12.78
C LEU A 1141 -7.60 31.46 11.28
N HIS A 1142 -8.55 32.32 10.89
CA HIS A 1142 -8.79 32.70 9.49
C HIS A 1142 -7.85 33.80 9.00
N MET A 1143 -7.33 34.61 9.94
CA MET A 1143 -6.50 35.80 9.66
C MET A 1143 -4.99 35.53 9.71
N SER A 1144 -4.58 34.32 10.09
CA SER A 1144 -3.17 33.86 10.06
C SER A 1144 -2.71 33.43 8.68
#